data_AF-B4NG09-F1
#
_entry.id   AF-B4NG09-F1
#
_cell.length_a   1.000
_cell.length_b   1.000
_cell.length_c   1.000
_cell.angle_alpha   90.00
_cell.angle_beta   90.00
_cell.angle_gamma   90.00
#
_symmetry.space_group_name_H-M   'P 1'
#
loop_
_entity.id
_entity.type
_entity.pdbx_description
1 polymer ?
#
loop_
_entity_poly.entity_id
_entity_poly.type
_entity_poly.pdbx_seq_one_letter_code
_entity_poly.pdbx_strand_id
1 'polypeptide(L)'
;MASAQIRHFYNTPPPTTTTTTNKSSFPTTRQLLQQQQQHTNNCHSKRKQFENETFLCHPTTQRSNVAAVATSTAASNIFMDMQKFARSIFPLVIIFNLLPLFYAECDQTFVSRIGGPQNGSFSAPLLHNHRNHSRQCLYTFLAGPGQRVEVVFKSFNLRGSPPDGSAVGELPSCVHEYMDIYSEVQSSEPAELINSPFGGRYCGTIPPRRRISMYRAVAISFFSNKNVSTDLFEGTFRFINASEYEIGIPIAGSPCSYTITPSMSVNKTGALISPTYPGAYPKDMSCTYQFLGESNQRVRLEFRDFDLFFGGPHCPFDYVKVYDGPDNSSALIGTYCGQQRNLVLYSSESSLFVHFFTLPRTANTQNRGFKGIYEFSESFVKLDFIRENDGIHIRGSECDQKILSKKESTGFVLSPNYPYPYIPKTVCRYFIYGMQDAQHLERVRLEFNAFNIPKVEHKDRGESNCTDGYLKIYLKGQETADAYDKFDYELCGNETQRVISEGPRLAMVFSSGELQGRGFKGKYTFETEYKIPGTAAPDGTCSFTYVSNSKKRGELNSPRYPSNYPSDTNCSYLFLAEPNEQVTIVFDHFKIKADNNANATVGAYGSGACFEDWLEMYVVYRDNNDRLLGRYCGLTAPGPVESPRGAVGLRITLHTDQESVASGFKARYFFESAKSDAGDCGGNFSNEDSGIIASPNWPTGYKAPGRGMASNACNWVMTARPGYKLSINFEQFGLEGDPPNRGCPAAVLRLWVNVDSDQPPLELCGEKPAIEHWHYISTGQTARISFTTSDKTVGAQGFRVVWTEIQDSGPGPPSIGLLCESTYHYQCEVGYCISDKLRCDGVKNCGPGDDSDELHCTEEAAEEDHDVLIIITLVVVSCLICLLCTLCHSRRKRRNHARQLGLHRNAHYDSQTSATAGLSSSRRHLQSGGASIAGSLHGINSGTLIIPPAPLPPTSVPPPPHICIMSNGDEDEDDDDEDLELDEDQLDANIFINDVHFDEDNIDHVNQMANV
;
A
#
# COMPACT_ATOMS: atom_id res chain seq x y z
N MET A 1 -30.62 -21.94 43.43
CA MET A 1 -31.20 -22.94 44.36
C MET A 1 -30.04 -23.74 44.94
N ALA A 2 -30.08 -24.16 46.22
CA ALA A 2 -29.02 -24.89 46.97
C ALA A 2 -27.65 -24.16 47.08
N SER A 3 -26.99 -23.96 48.23
CA SER A 3 -26.59 -24.84 49.37
C SER A 3 -25.39 -25.74 49.02
N ALA A 4 -24.31 -25.86 49.82
CA ALA A 4 -24.01 -25.52 51.23
C ALA A 4 -22.55 -24.98 51.38
N GLN A 5 -22.19 -24.03 52.28
CA GLN A 5 -21.84 -24.19 53.72
C GLN A 5 -20.69 -25.19 54.01
N ILE A 6 -19.69 -24.96 54.89
CA ILE A 6 -19.76 -24.34 56.24
C ILE A 6 -18.37 -23.82 56.77
N ARG A 7 -18.33 -22.59 57.35
CA ARG A 7 -17.56 -22.04 58.54
C ARG A 7 -16.02 -22.21 58.69
N HIS A 8 -15.23 -21.32 59.32
CA HIS A 8 -15.21 -19.88 59.73
C HIS A 8 -13.71 -19.56 60.07
N PHE A 9 -13.15 -18.76 61.01
CA PHE A 9 -13.40 -17.84 62.16
C PHE A 9 -12.01 -17.15 62.46
N TYR A 10 -11.73 -16.14 63.30
CA TYR A 10 -12.29 -14.88 63.86
C TYR A 10 -11.14 -14.25 64.74
N ASN A 11 -10.98 -12.96 65.08
CA ASN A 11 -11.70 -11.68 64.86
C ASN A 11 -10.73 -10.47 65.11
N THR A 12 -11.16 -9.22 64.89
CA THR A 12 -10.49 -7.94 65.31
C THR A 12 -10.97 -7.48 66.73
N PRO A 13 -10.74 -6.26 67.31
CA PRO A 13 -10.06 -4.99 66.89
C PRO A 13 -9.19 -4.33 68.05
N PRO A 14 -9.15 -3.00 68.38
CA PRO A 14 -8.65 -1.81 67.65
C PRO A 14 -7.36 -1.09 68.26
N PRO A 15 -7.28 0.20 68.73
CA PRO A 15 -6.36 1.19 68.10
C PRO A 15 -5.52 2.15 69.01
N THR A 16 -4.91 3.18 68.38
CA THR A 16 -4.50 4.54 68.86
C THR A 16 -3.26 4.79 69.78
N THR A 17 -2.35 5.68 69.29
CA THR A 17 -1.52 6.70 70.03
C THR A 17 -0.48 6.22 71.09
N THR A 18 0.66 6.87 71.42
CA THR A 18 1.26 8.20 71.09
C THR A 18 2.80 8.23 71.32
N THR A 19 3.53 9.04 70.54
CA THR A 19 4.77 9.83 70.82
C THR A 19 5.89 9.46 71.85
N THR A 20 7.11 9.93 71.49
CA THR A 20 8.21 10.56 72.32
C THR A 20 9.39 9.77 72.95
N THR A 21 10.60 10.08 72.43
CA THR A 21 11.91 10.34 73.10
C THR A 21 12.71 9.28 73.89
N ASN A 22 14.00 9.11 73.53
CA ASN A 22 15.20 9.66 74.22
C ASN A 22 16.50 9.29 73.43
N LYS A 23 17.35 10.25 73.01
CA LYS A 23 18.53 10.89 73.66
C LYS A 23 19.87 10.11 73.63
N SER A 24 20.95 10.85 73.30
CA SER A 24 22.39 10.66 73.69
C SER A 24 23.15 9.40 73.19
N SER A 25 24.47 9.41 72.97
CA SER A 25 25.50 10.48 72.98
C SER A 25 26.83 10.06 72.28
N PHE A 26 27.67 11.06 71.96
CA PHE A 26 29.11 11.02 71.60
C PHE A 26 30.02 10.25 72.62
N PRO A 27 31.35 10.04 72.40
CA PRO A 27 32.10 9.53 71.21
C PRO A 27 33.29 8.59 71.61
N THR A 28 34.39 8.52 70.81
CA THR A 28 35.84 8.40 71.20
C THR A 28 36.69 7.17 70.71
N THR A 29 37.33 7.32 69.53
CA THR A 29 38.81 7.26 69.30
C THR A 29 39.70 6.01 69.58
N ARG A 30 40.57 5.67 68.58
CA ARG A 30 41.85 4.87 68.60
C ARG A 30 41.77 3.33 68.82
N GLN A 31 42.76 2.47 68.47
CA GLN A 31 43.82 2.37 67.42
C GLN A 31 44.55 0.99 67.58
N LEU A 32 45.69 0.75 66.88
CA LEU A 32 46.69 -0.35 67.08
C LEU A 32 46.37 -1.71 66.39
N LEU A 33 47.32 -2.54 65.90
CA LEU A 33 48.81 -2.50 65.89
C LEU A 33 49.44 -3.39 64.77
N GLN A 34 50.55 -2.94 64.16
CA GLN A 34 51.74 -3.67 63.60
C GLN A 34 51.63 -4.90 62.65
N GLN A 35 52.49 -5.10 61.63
CA GLN A 35 53.56 -4.25 61.03
C GLN A 35 53.80 -4.60 59.51
N GLN A 36 54.96 -4.84 58.85
CA GLN A 36 56.38 -4.99 59.23
C GLN A 36 57.41 -4.34 58.24
N GLN A 37 58.12 -5.13 57.43
CA GLN A 37 59.41 -4.83 56.77
C GLN A 37 59.52 -5.63 55.45
N GLN A 38 60.21 -5.24 54.37
CA GLN A 38 61.09 -4.11 54.03
C GLN A 38 61.25 -4.06 52.46
N HIS A 39 62.07 -3.27 51.74
CA HIS A 39 63.25 -2.46 52.10
C HIS A 39 63.39 -1.15 51.26
N THR A 40 64.55 -0.88 50.64
CA THR A 40 65.09 0.38 50.05
C THR A 40 65.74 0.15 48.66
N ASN A 41 66.09 1.11 47.78
CA ASN A 41 66.29 2.57 47.92
C ASN A 41 66.21 3.41 46.61
N ASN A 42 66.37 4.73 46.78
CA ASN A 42 65.91 5.90 46.00
C ASN A 42 66.84 6.50 44.88
N CYS A 43 66.29 7.47 44.11
CA CYS A 43 66.90 8.74 43.58
C CYS A 43 67.63 8.92 42.20
N HIS A 44 66.96 9.65 41.30
CA HIS A 44 67.32 10.95 40.63
C HIS A 44 68.62 11.24 39.79
N SER A 45 68.38 11.75 38.55
CA SER A 45 68.83 13.08 38.00
C SER A 45 70.11 13.27 37.10
N LYS A 46 69.86 13.69 35.83
CA LYS A 46 70.55 14.70 34.96
C LYS A 46 72.04 14.58 34.48
N ARG A 47 72.17 14.34 33.16
CA ARG A 47 72.75 15.27 32.11
C ARG A 47 74.29 15.48 31.95
N LYS A 48 74.83 15.08 30.76
CA LYS A 48 76.08 15.56 30.04
C LYS A 48 77.46 15.14 30.64
N GLN A 49 78.61 15.11 29.95
CA GLN A 49 79.06 15.46 28.56
C GLN A 49 80.41 14.77 28.16
N PHE A 50 80.59 14.37 26.88
CA PHE A 50 81.86 14.22 26.07
C PHE A 50 82.96 13.22 26.58
N GLU A 51 83.99 12.79 25.82
CA GLU A 51 84.73 13.25 24.60
C GLU A 51 84.85 12.13 23.50
N ASN A 52 84.79 12.41 22.17
CA ASN A 52 85.86 12.48 21.12
C ASN A 52 86.78 11.23 20.93
N GLU A 53 87.30 10.84 19.74
CA GLU A 53 87.67 11.60 18.51
C GLU A 53 87.18 11.03 17.14
N THR A 54 87.44 11.84 16.09
CA THR A 54 87.16 11.90 14.62
C THR A 54 87.62 10.71 13.74
N PHE A 55 87.40 10.58 12.40
CA PHE A 55 87.06 11.45 11.22
C PHE A 55 85.91 10.79 10.36
N LEU A 56 84.98 11.47 9.67
CA LEU A 56 85.04 12.22 8.37
C LEU A 56 85.52 11.35 7.16
N CYS A 57 84.90 11.31 5.96
CA CYS A 57 83.92 12.18 5.27
C CYS A 57 82.81 11.43 4.47
N HIS A 58 81.79 12.16 4.02
CA HIS A 58 80.78 11.79 2.99
C HIS A 58 81.03 12.61 1.69
N PRO A 59 80.40 12.34 0.52
CA PRO A 59 78.99 12.73 0.29
C PRO A 59 78.20 11.80 -0.69
N THR A 60 77.04 12.28 -1.16
CA THR A 60 76.04 11.62 -2.02
C THR A 60 75.94 12.27 -3.42
N THR A 61 75.21 11.65 -4.38
CA THR A 61 74.12 12.28 -5.21
C THR A 61 73.54 11.30 -6.26
N GLN A 62 72.53 11.73 -7.05
CA GLN A 62 71.64 10.90 -7.88
C GLN A 62 71.69 11.19 -9.40
N ARG A 63 71.20 10.22 -10.20
CA ARG A 63 70.44 10.31 -11.47
C ARG A 63 70.75 11.44 -12.49
N SER A 64 70.96 11.03 -13.75
CA SER A 64 70.08 11.42 -14.89
C SER A 64 70.40 10.58 -16.14
N ASN A 65 69.56 10.71 -17.18
CA ASN A 65 69.58 9.91 -18.42
C ASN A 65 70.06 10.71 -19.65
N VAL A 66 70.12 10.02 -20.80
CA VAL A 66 70.19 10.51 -22.19
C VAL A 66 71.59 10.68 -22.79
N ALA A 67 71.77 10.05 -23.96
CA ALA A 67 72.77 10.37 -24.97
C ALA A 67 72.13 10.17 -26.36
N ALA A 68 72.51 10.95 -27.37
CA ALA A 68 71.89 10.90 -28.69
C ALA A 68 72.86 11.28 -29.84
N VAL A 69 72.84 10.47 -30.91
CA VAL A 69 73.15 10.81 -32.32
C VAL A 69 74.63 11.01 -32.76
N ALA A 70 74.88 10.67 -34.05
CA ALA A 70 76.00 11.03 -34.94
C ALA A 70 77.37 10.29 -34.91
N THR A 71 77.43 9.12 -35.57
CA THR A 71 78.25 8.81 -36.78
C THR A 71 79.66 9.44 -36.99
N SER A 72 80.71 8.62 -37.22
CA SER A 72 81.22 8.25 -38.58
C SER A 72 82.73 7.86 -38.72
N THR A 73 83.01 6.88 -39.61
CA THR A 73 84.20 6.68 -40.48
C THR A 73 85.62 6.26 -39.97
N ALA A 74 86.32 5.55 -40.90
CA ALA A 74 87.73 5.07 -40.93
C ALA A 74 88.12 3.94 -39.93
N ALA A 75 88.50 2.71 -40.30
CA ALA A 75 89.46 2.16 -41.30
C ALA A 75 90.92 2.07 -40.79
N SER A 76 91.73 1.03 -41.06
CA SER A 76 91.51 -0.32 -41.65
C SER A 76 92.77 -1.20 -41.47
N ASN A 77 92.65 -2.53 -41.58
CA ASN A 77 93.62 -3.54 -42.13
C ASN A 77 93.33 -4.95 -41.52
N ILE A 78 93.04 -6.01 -42.30
CA ILE A 78 93.94 -6.88 -43.11
C ILE A 78 94.81 -7.77 -42.19
N PHE A 79 94.81 -9.12 -42.28
CA PHE A 79 94.22 -10.10 -43.22
C PHE A 79 93.80 -11.37 -42.42
N MET A 80 93.25 -12.49 -42.93
CA MET A 80 93.10 -13.08 -44.28
C MET A 80 91.64 -13.54 -44.55
N ASP A 81 91.40 -14.35 -45.61
CA ASP A 81 90.09 -14.88 -46.01
C ASP A 81 90.19 -16.28 -46.65
N MET A 82 89.15 -17.11 -46.46
CA MET A 82 88.67 -18.14 -47.40
C MET A 82 87.17 -18.39 -47.19
N GLN A 83 86.33 -17.65 -47.92
CA GLN A 83 85.16 -18.12 -48.72
C GLN A 83 84.47 -19.41 -48.20
N LYS A 84 83.25 -19.43 -47.66
CA LYS A 84 82.04 -18.60 -47.83
C LYS A 84 81.37 -18.72 -49.22
N PHE A 85 80.04 -18.97 -49.17
CA PHE A 85 79.02 -18.76 -50.21
C PHE A 85 78.76 -19.84 -51.30
N ALA A 86 77.85 -20.77 -50.98
CA ALA A 86 76.76 -21.18 -51.88
C ALA A 86 75.51 -21.52 -51.06
N ARG A 87 74.38 -20.83 -51.29
CA ARG A 87 73.05 -21.20 -50.77
C ARG A 87 72.21 -21.75 -51.91
N SER A 88 71.89 -23.05 -51.91
CA SER A 88 70.64 -23.56 -52.50
C SER A 88 70.38 -25.03 -52.13
N ILE A 89 69.10 -25.43 -52.12
CA ILE A 89 68.58 -26.81 -52.20
C ILE A 89 68.81 -27.72 -50.96
N PHE A 90 67.70 -28.02 -50.26
CA PHE A 90 67.47 -29.19 -49.38
C PHE A 90 67.28 -30.48 -50.23
N PRO A 91 67.30 -31.74 -49.71
CA PRO A 91 67.20 -32.21 -48.30
C PRO A 91 68.27 -33.34 -48.01
N LEU A 92 68.24 -34.31 -47.05
CA LEU A 92 67.56 -34.61 -45.76
C LEU A 92 68.33 -35.77 -45.02
N VAL A 93 67.90 -36.12 -43.81
CA VAL A 93 68.13 -37.36 -42.99
C VAL A 93 69.54 -37.66 -42.39
N ILE A 94 69.50 -38.26 -41.19
CA ILE A 94 70.56 -38.99 -40.43
C ILE A 94 71.78 -38.16 -39.94
N ILE A 95 71.60 -37.46 -38.81
CA ILE A 95 72.28 -37.69 -37.50
C ILE A 95 71.76 -36.62 -36.53
N PHE A 96 70.90 -37.01 -35.59
CA PHE A 96 70.61 -36.23 -34.37
C PHE A 96 70.12 -37.20 -33.29
N ASN A 97 71.07 -37.79 -32.57
CA ASN A 97 70.82 -38.68 -31.44
C ASN A 97 71.93 -38.43 -30.41
N LEU A 98 71.77 -37.37 -29.60
CA LEU A 98 72.39 -37.10 -28.28
C LEU A 98 72.11 -35.65 -27.86
N LEU A 99 70.84 -35.36 -27.57
CA LEU A 99 70.44 -34.31 -26.64
C LEU A 99 69.54 -34.97 -25.59
N PRO A 100 69.77 -34.75 -24.28
CA PRO A 100 68.87 -35.28 -23.26
C PRO A 100 67.52 -34.57 -23.37
N LEU A 101 66.47 -35.35 -23.64
CA LEU A 101 65.10 -34.92 -23.39
C LEU A 101 64.94 -34.75 -21.88
N PHE A 102 65.04 -33.50 -21.41
CA PHE A 102 64.63 -33.14 -20.05
C PHE A 102 63.12 -33.26 -19.94
N TYR A 103 62.64 -34.48 -19.66
CA TYR A 103 61.28 -34.70 -19.19
C TYR A 103 61.12 -33.92 -17.88
N ALA A 104 60.15 -33.00 -17.84
CA ALA A 104 59.85 -32.25 -16.63
C ALA A 104 59.45 -33.21 -15.49
N GLU A 105 60.03 -33.01 -14.32
CA GLU A 105 59.68 -33.79 -13.13
C GLU A 105 58.20 -33.55 -12.77
N CYS A 106 57.57 -34.58 -12.20
CA CYS A 106 56.15 -34.56 -11.85
C CYS A 106 55.89 -33.55 -10.73
N ASP A 107 56.63 -33.65 -9.63
CA ASP A 107 56.62 -32.66 -8.56
C ASP A 107 57.51 -31.46 -8.96
N GLN A 108 57.02 -30.24 -8.74
CA GLN A 108 57.69 -29.00 -9.16
C GLN A 108 57.59 -27.95 -8.05
N THR A 109 58.72 -27.39 -7.62
CA THR A 109 58.75 -26.38 -6.55
C THR A 109 59.36 -25.07 -7.03
N PHE A 110 58.55 -24.01 -7.04
CA PHE A 110 58.92 -22.66 -7.45
C PHE A 110 59.13 -21.79 -6.21
N VAL A 111 60.37 -21.42 -5.92
CA VAL A 111 60.72 -20.62 -4.72
C VAL A 111 61.20 -19.24 -5.15
N SER A 112 60.62 -18.18 -4.58
CA SER A 112 61.16 -16.83 -4.72
C SER A 112 62.52 -16.75 -4.01
N ARG A 113 63.56 -16.41 -4.75
CA ARG A 113 64.93 -16.24 -4.25
C ARG A 113 65.47 -14.89 -4.69
N ILE A 114 66.39 -14.31 -3.92
CA ILE A 114 67.07 -13.06 -4.27
C ILE A 114 67.81 -13.27 -5.60
N GLY A 115 67.52 -12.44 -6.61
CA GLY A 115 68.04 -12.60 -7.98
C GLY A 115 67.39 -13.71 -8.82
N GLY A 116 66.42 -14.46 -8.27
CA GLY A 116 65.65 -15.48 -8.97
C GLY A 116 64.40 -14.92 -9.69
N PRO A 117 63.81 -15.70 -10.62
CA PRO A 117 62.64 -15.28 -11.38
C PRO A 117 61.45 -14.96 -10.46
N GLN A 118 60.90 -13.75 -10.60
CA GLN A 118 59.76 -13.28 -9.80
C GLN A 118 58.39 -13.68 -10.40
N ASN A 119 58.40 -14.25 -11.59
CA ASN A 119 57.26 -14.80 -12.30
C ASN A 119 57.71 -15.94 -13.22
N GLY A 120 56.77 -16.75 -13.69
CA GLY A 120 57.06 -17.85 -14.59
C GLY A 120 55.80 -18.55 -15.09
N SER A 121 55.99 -19.64 -15.82
CA SER A 121 54.93 -20.53 -16.29
C SER A 121 55.09 -21.91 -15.68
N PHE A 122 53.97 -22.62 -15.54
CA PHE A 122 53.90 -24.03 -15.14
C PHE A 122 52.90 -24.74 -16.05
N SER A 123 53.12 -26.01 -16.31
CA SER A 123 52.26 -26.83 -17.17
C SER A 123 52.25 -28.28 -16.70
N ALA A 124 51.25 -29.04 -17.16
CA ALA A 124 51.14 -30.46 -16.88
C ALA A 124 52.40 -31.24 -17.33
N PRO A 125 52.84 -32.28 -16.60
CA PRO A 125 54.00 -33.06 -16.99
C PRO A 125 53.60 -34.13 -18.01
N LEU A 126 54.57 -34.60 -18.79
CA LEU A 126 54.37 -35.72 -19.73
C LEU A 126 54.41 -37.07 -18.98
N LEU A 127 53.33 -37.37 -18.25
CA LEU A 127 53.23 -38.57 -17.43
C LEU A 127 53.22 -39.84 -18.29
N HIS A 128 53.93 -40.85 -17.80
CA HIS A 128 53.98 -42.20 -18.34
C HIS A 128 53.68 -43.21 -17.22
N ASN A 129 52.43 -43.66 -17.12
CA ASN A 129 52.00 -44.60 -16.08
C ASN A 129 52.27 -46.05 -16.50
N HIS A 130 53.55 -46.39 -16.60
CA HIS A 130 53.99 -47.77 -16.74
C HIS A 130 53.42 -48.62 -15.58
N ARG A 131 52.60 -49.63 -15.93
CA ARG A 131 51.87 -50.55 -15.03
C ARG A 131 50.53 -50.04 -14.44
N ASN A 132 49.83 -49.07 -15.05
CA ASN A 132 48.49 -48.62 -14.63
C ASN A 132 48.39 -48.04 -13.20
N HIS A 133 49.50 -47.78 -12.50
CA HIS A 133 49.47 -47.05 -11.23
C HIS A 133 49.12 -45.58 -11.52
N SER A 134 48.08 -45.05 -10.87
CA SER A 134 47.74 -43.63 -10.94
C SER A 134 48.86 -42.78 -10.37
N ARG A 135 49.11 -41.60 -10.95
CA ARG A 135 50.08 -40.63 -10.43
C ARG A 135 49.41 -39.36 -9.94
N GLN A 136 50.03 -38.78 -8.94
CA GLN A 136 49.72 -37.50 -8.35
C GLN A 136 51.01 -36.66 -8.38
N CYS A 137 50.91 -35.41 -8.80
CA CYS A 137 52.02 -34.47 -8.95
C CYS A 137 51.75 -33.22 -8.12
N LEU A 138 52.74 -32.76 -7.36
CA LEU A 138 52.64 -31.62 -6.47
C LEU A 138 53.40 -30.40 -7.03
N TYR A 139 52.66 -29.32 -7.29
CA TYR A 139 53.20 -28.02 -7.66
C TYR A 139 53.17 -27.10 -6.44
N THR A 140 54.34 -26.77 -5.90
CA THR A 140 54.48 -25.94 -4.69
C THR A 140 55.09 -24.58 -5.06
N PHE A 141 54.36 -23.51 -4.81
CA PHE A 141 54.82 -22.14 -5.03
C PHE A 141 55.09 -21.50 -3.66
N LEU A 142 56.32 -21.05 -3.40
CA LEU A 142 56.76 -20.51 -2.12
C LEU A 142 57.38 -19.12 -2.27
N ALA A 143 56.68 -18.11 -1.78
CA ALA A 143 57.09 -16.71 -1.82
C ALA A 143 58.14 -16.36 -0.75
N GLY A 144 58.89 -15.28 -0.97
CA GLY A 144 59.85 -14.76 0.00
C GLY A 144 59.17 -14.15 1.23
N PRO A 145 59.93 -13.71 2.25
CA PRO A 145 59.43 -12.80 3.27
C PRO A 145 58.86 -11.53 2.62
N GLY A 146 57.73 -11.02 3.12
CA GLY A 146 57.06 -9.85 2.53
C GLY A 146 56.44 -10.10 1.14
N GLN A 147 56.29 -11.35 0.71
CA GLN A 147 55.67 -11.70 -0.57
C GLN A 147 54.54 -12.73 -0.41
N ARG A 148 53.58 -12.67 -1.34
CA ARG A 148 52.53 -13.66 -1.57
C ARG A 148 52.68 -14.28 -2.97
N VAL A 149 51.96 -15.35 -3.26
CA VAL A 149 51.89 -15.99 -4.58
C VAL A 149 50.58 -15.60 -5.26
N GLU A 150 50.65 -15.22 -6.53
CA GLU A 150 49.52 -15.17 -7.46
C GLU A 150 49.65 -16.30 -8.51
N VAL A 151 48.57 -17.03 -8.76
CA VAL A 151 48.48 -18.09 -9.78
C VAL A 151 47.28 -17.85 -10.70
N VAL A 152 47.51 -17.94 -12.01
CA VAL A 152 46.51 -17.78 -13.06
C VAL A 152 46.66 -18.91 -14.09
N PHE A 153 45.57 -19.64 -14.34
CA PHE A 153 45.50 -20.63 -15.41
C PHE A 153 45.19 -19.94 -16.76
N LYS A 154 45.83 -20.39 -17.84
CA LYS A 154 45.56 -19.97 -19.22
C LYS A 154 44.74 -21.00 -19.99
N SER A 155 45.06 -22.28 -19.80
CA SER A 155 44.40 -23.41 -20.42
C SER A 155 44.19 -24.50 -19.38
N PHE A 156 43.06 -25.21 -19.50
CA PHE A 156 42.65 -26.26 -18.58
C PHE A 156 41.72 -27.22 -19.33
N ASN A 157 42.01 -28.52 -19.26
CA ASN A 157 41.40 -29.56 -20.07
C ASN A 157 41.64 -30.93 -19.42
N LEU A 158 41.05 -31.15 -18.24
CA LEU A 158 41.16 -32.41 -17.49
C LEU A 158 39.96 -33.31 -17.74
N ARG A 159 40.17 -34.63 -17.86
CA ARG A 159 39.09 -35.61 -18.08
C ARG A 159 38.08 -35.67 -16.93
N GLY A 160 36.96 -34.97 -17.11
CA GLY A 160 35.71 -35.14 -16.39
C GLY A 160 34.71 -34.05 -16.76
N SER A 161 33.43 -34.27 -16.47
CA SER A 161 32.42 -33.21 -16.51
C SER A 161 32.25 -32.63 -15.11
N PRO A 162 32.48 -31.32 -14.88
CA PRO A 162 31.91 -30.67 -13.70
C PRO A 162 30.37 -30.66 -13.82
N PRO A 163 29.61 -30.76 -12.72
CA PRO A 163 28.15 -30.62 -12.76
C PRO A 163 27.71 -29.24 -13.28
N ASP A 164 26.51 -29.17 -13.84
CA ASP A 164 26.01 -27.97 -14.50
C ASP A 164 25.99 -26.76 -13.55
N GLY A 165 26.78 -25.74 -13.91
CA GLY A 165 26.91 -24.48 -13.16
C GLY A 165 27.62 -24.57 -11.80
N SER A 166 27.96 -25.76 -11.28
CA SER A 166 28.45 -25.93 -9.91
C SER A 166 29.43 -27.11 -9.80
N ALA A 167 30.65 -26.87 -9.28
CA ALA A 167 31.64 -27.94 -9.13
C ALA A 167 31.36 -28.81 -7.89
N VAL A 168 31.62 -30.12 -8.06
CA VAL A 168 31.77 -31.23 -7.10
C VAL A 168 31.23 -31.02 -5.67
N GLY A 169 30.24 -31.84 -5.32
CA GLY A 169 29.77 -32.08 -3.94
C GLY A 169 29.27 -33.52 -3.76
N GLU A 170 28.58 -34.05 -4.78
CA GLU A 170 28.14 -35.45 -4.84
C GLU A 170 28.87 -36.25 -5.95
N LEU A 171 28.83 -37.58 -5.82
CA LEU A 171 29.52 -38.53 -6.69
C LEU A 171 28.83 -38.66 -8.07
N PRO A 172 29.56 -38.95 -9.18
CA PRO A 172 31.00 -39.13 -9.32
C PRO A 172 31.61 -38.18 -10.38
N SER A 173 31.51 -36.86 -10.19
CA SER A 173 32.24 -35.89 -11.02
C SER A 173 33.73 -35.80 -10.62
N CYS A 174 34.63 -35.58 -11.58
CA CYS A 174 36.08 -35.40 -11.36
C CYS A 174 36.84 -36.55 -10.66
N VAL A 175 36.66 -37.81 -11.10
CA VAL A 175 37.33 -39.01 -10.52
C VAL A 175 38.49 -39.62 -11.35
N HIS A 176 38.78 -39.11 -12.55
CA HIS A 176 39.80 -39.71 -13.45
C HIS A 176 41.03 -38.81 -13.63
N GLU A 177 40.79 -37.53 -13.91
CA GLU A 177 41.80 -36.49 -13.87
C GLU A 177 41.22 -35.30 -13.12
N TYR A 178 41.95 -34.80 -12.12
CA TYR A 178 41.50 -33.67 -11.32
C TYR A 178 42.68 -32.88 -10.76
N MET A 179 42.40 -31.63 -10.38
CA MET A 179 43.35 -30.74 -9.72
C MET A 179 42.75 -30.22 -8.42
N ASP A 180 43.44 -30.47 -7.31
CA ASP A 180 43.12 -29.96 -5.98
C ASP A 180 44.01 -28.74 -5.69
N ILE A 181 43.44 -27.68 -5.13
CA ILE A 181 44.13 -26.40 -4.91
C ILE A 181 44.08 -25.99 -3.43
N TYR A 182 45.23 -25.60 -2.88
CA TYR A 182 45.39 -25.16 -1.50
C TYR A 182 46.01 -23.76 -1.49
N SER A 183 45.18 -22.73 -1.27
CA SER A 183 45.55 -21.30 -1.25
C SER A 183 45.82 -20.73 0.16
N GLU A 184 45.47 -21.49 1.20
CA GLU A 184 45.50 -21.06 2.61
C GLU A 184 46.66 -21.68 3.42
N VAL A 185 47.67 -22.21 2.73
CA VAL A 185 48.81 -22.92 3.32
C VAL A 185 49.64 -22.00 4.23
N GLN A 186 49.66 -22.31 5.53
CA GLN A 186 50.34 -21.51 6.58
C GLN A 186 51.85 -21.75 6.62
N SER A 187 52.26 -23.01 6.75
CA SER A 187 53.65 -23.45 6.86
C SER A 187 54.26 -23.81 5.51
N SER A 188 55.59 -23.83 5.42
CA SER A 188 56.31 -24.35 4.24
C SER A 188 56.57 -25.86 4.30
N GLU A 189 56.11 -26.55 5.35
CA GLU A 189 56.32 -28.00 5.51
C GLU A 189 55.27 -28.83 4.75
N PRO A 190 55.67 -29.78 3.87
CA PRO A 190 54.72 -30.58 3.08
C PRO A 190 53.73 -31.41 3.91
N ALA A 191 54.04 -31.73 5.17
CA ALA A 191 53.15 -32.47 6.06
C ALA A 191 51.89 -31.67 6.42
N GLU A 192 51.97 -30.34 6.49
CA GLU A 192 50.83 -29.47 6.82
C GLU A 192 49.89 -29.22 5.64
N LEU A 193 50.24 -29.67 4.42
CA LEU A 193 49.32 -29.65 3.27
C LEU A 193 48.10 -30.54 3.49
N ILE A 194 48.21 -31.58 4.34
CA ILE A 194 47.11 -32.46 4.74
C ILE A 194 46.12 -31.72 5.66
N ASN A 195 46.62 -30.76 6.46
CA ASN A 195 45.83 -29.96 7.41
C ASN A 195 45.41 -28.60 6.83
N SER A 196 45.83 -28.27 5.61
CA SER A 196 45.53 -26.99 4.96
C SER A 196 44.10 -26.99 4.42
N PRO A 197 43.33 -25.89 4.57
CA PRO A 197 41.97 -25.78 4.05
C PRO A 197 41.84 -26.15 2.57
N PHE A 198 40.79 -26.90 2.24
CA PHE A 198 40.59 -27.45 0.90
C PHE A 198 39.96 -26.42 -0.04
N GLY A 199 40.79 -25.81 -0.89
CA GLY A 199 40.38 -24.74 -1.81
C GLY A 199 39.57 -25.19 -3.03
N GLY A 200 39.28 -26.49 -3.19
CA GLY A 200 38.38 -27.05 -4.22
C GLY A 200 39.06 -28.05 -5.19
N ARG A 201 38.23 -28.94 -5.76
CA ARG A 201 38.60 -29.93 -6.80
C ARG A 201 38.10 -29.49 -8.17
N TYR A 202 38.96 -29.56 -9.18
CA TYR A 202 38.68 -29.09 -10.54
C TYR A 202 38.94 -30.13 -11.61
N CYS A 203 38.00 -30.28 -12.56
CA CYS A 203 38.18 -31.00 -13.81
C CYS A 203 37.35 -30.36 -14.95
N GLY A 204 37.46 -30.90 -16.16
CA GLY A 204 36.82 -30.35 -17.36
C GLY A 204 37.64 -29.26 -18.03
N THR A 205 36.96 -28.42 -18.80
CA THR A 205 37.56 -27.37 -19.65
C THR A 205 37.51 -25.97 -19.05
N ILE A 206 36.86 -25.79 -17.90
CA ILE A 206 36.73 -24.50 -17.22
C ILE A 206 37.93 -24.33 -16.27
N PRO A 207 38.84 -23.37 -16.52
CA PRO A 207 39.98 -23.13 -15.63
C PRO A 207 39.53 -22.60 -14.27
N PRO A 208 40.22 -22.95 -13.17
CA PRO A 208 40.02 -22.29 -11.88
C PRO A 208 40.27 -20.78 -11.99
N ARG A 209 39.46 -19.97 -11.29
CA ARG A 209 39.67 -18.52 -11.18
C ARG A 209 41.01 -18.24 -10.49
N ARG A 210 41.57 -17.06 -10.74
CA ARG A 210 42.81 -16.55 -10.13
C ARG A 210 42.89 -16.92 -8.65
N ARG A 211 44.04 -17.42 -8.21
CA ARG A 211 44.34 -17.71 -6.81
C ARG A 211 45.44 -16.79 -6.32
N ILE A 212 45.29 -16.34 -5.09
CA ILE A 212 46.30 -15.55 -4.36
C ILE A 212 46.43 -16.19 -2.98
N SER A 213 47.65 -16.36 -2.48
CA SER A 213 47.87 -16.97 -1.16
C SER A 213 47.42 -16.07 -0.02
N MET A 214 46.87 -16.67 1.04
CA MET A 214 46.69 -15.99 2.33
C MET A 214 48.04 -15.66 2.98
N TYR A 215 48.98 -16.60 2.89
CA TYR A 215 50.33 -16.49 3.46
C TYR A 215 51.37 -16.54 2.33
N ARG A 216 52.45 -17.30 2.52
CA ARG A 216 53.57 -17.34 1.58
C ARG A 216 53.50 -18.49 0.56
N ALA A 217 52.53 -19.39 0.66
CA ALA A 217 52.48 -20.60 -0.16
C ALA A 217 51.15 -20.79 -0.92
N VAL A 218 51.24 -21.41 -2.10
CA VAL A 218 50.14 -22.12 -2.78
C VAL A 218 50.64 -23.51 -3.11
N ALA A 219 49.85 -24.54 -2.83
CA ALA A 219 50.10 -25.89 -3.31
C ALA A 219 48.97 -26.31 -4.26
N ILE A 220 49.32 -27.04 -5.32
CA ILE A 220 48.38 -27.57 -6.30
C ILE A 220 48.74 -29.03 -6.53
N SER A 221 47.79 -29.94 -6.30
CA SER A 221 47.97 -31.36 -6.53
C SER A 221 47.18 -31.81 -7.74
N PHE A 222 47.87 -32.30 -8.76
CA PHE A 222 47.27 -32.81 -9.98
C PHE A 222 47.30 -34.34 -10.00
N PHE A 223 46.14 -34.98 -10.18
CA PHE A 223 45.99 -36.43 -10.28
C PHE A 223 45.58 -36.85 -11.70
N SER A 224 46.16 -37.93 -12.21
CA SER A 224 45.67 -38.62 -13.40
C SER A 224 45.87 -40.14 -13.35
N ASN A 225 44.83 -40.87 -13.77
CA ASN A 225 44.85 -42.31 -14.03
C ASN A 225 45.14 -42.69 -15.50
N LYS A 226 45.46 -41.71 -16.36
CA LYS A 226 45.71 -41.90 -17.79
C LYS A 226 47.14 -42.41 -18.03
N ASN A 227 47.35 -43.27 -19.04
CA ASN A 227 48.66 -43.87 -19.28
C ASN A 227 49.68 -42.93 -19.95
N VAL A 228 49.22 -41.99 -20.78
CA VAL A 228 50.01 -40.85 -21.31
C VAL A 228 49.15 -39.59 -21.30
N SER A 229 49.67 -38.49 -20.73
CA SER A 229 49.01 -37.18 -20.69
C SER A 229 49.72 -36.13 -21.54
N THR A 230 49.00 -35.53 -22.49
CA THR A 230 49.39 -34.32 -23.22
C THR A 230 48.29 -33.27 -23.10
N ASP A 231 48.66 -32.00 -23.24
CA ASP A 231 47.74 -30.87 -23.47
C ASP A 231 46.61 -30.70 -22.44
N LEU A 232 46.96 -30.85 -21.15
CA LEU A 232 46.04 -30.80 -20.02
C LEU A 232 45.88 -29.40 -19.40
N PHE A 233 46.96 -28.73 -18.99
CA PHE A 233 46.88 -27.37 -18.44
C PHE A 233 48.19 -26.59 -18.59
N GLU A 234 48.06 -25.28 -18.72
CA GLU A 234 49.15 -24.29 -18.63
C GLU A 234 48.67 -23.12 -17.76
N GLY A 235 49.56 -22.60 -16.92
CA GLY A 235 49.33 -21.40 -16.14
C GLY A 235 50.59 -20.57 -15.93
N THR A 236 50.43 -19.43 -15.29
CA THR A 236 51.51 -18.53 -14.88
C THR A 236 51.40 -18.20 -13.40
N PHE A 237 52.56 -18.07 -12.76
CA PHE A 237 52.68 -17.64 -11.38
C PHE A 237 53.46 -16.32 -11.29
N ARG A 238 53.21 -15.55 -10.23
CA ARG A 238 53.94 -14.32 -9.88
C ARG A 238 54.08 -14.24 -8.37
N PHE A 239 55.25 -13.83 -7.89
CA PHE A 239 55.44 -13.42 -6.51
C PHE A 239 55.08 -11.93 -6.39
N ILE A 240 54.09 -11.63 -5.56
CA ILE A 240 53.50 -10.29 -5.39
C ILE A 240 53.88 -9.72 -4.03
N ASN A 241 53.81 -8.41 -3.86
CA ASN A 241 54.08 -7.76 -2.58
C ASN A 241 52.97 -8.11 -1.56
N ALA A 242 53.34 -8.52 -0.35
CA ALA A 242 52.38 -8.79 0.72
C ALA A 242 51.73 -7.51 1.29
N SER A 243 52.42 -6.36 1.23
CA SER A 243 51.95 -5.11 1.83
C SER A 243 50.69 -4.52 1.17
N GLU A 244 50.26 -5.04 0.03
CA GLU A 244 48.96 -4.69 -0.58
C GLU A 244 47.76 -5.24 0.23
N TYR A 245 48.01 -6.22 1.11
CA TYR A 245 47.01 -6.92 1.94
C TYR A 245 47.13 -6.58 3.43
N GLU A 246 48.16 -5.82 3.82
CA GLU A 246 48.43 -5.39 5.21
C GLU A 246 47.77 -4.02 5.46
N ILE A 247 46.44 -4.00 5.51
CA ILE A 247 45.63 -2.76 5.43
C ILE A 247 45.54 -1.95 6.74
N GLY A 248 46.13 -2.43 7.84
CA GLY A 248 46.09 -1.81 9.18
C GLY A 248 46.97 -2.56 10.20
N ILE A 249 46.82 -2.26 11.48
CA ILE A 249 47.44 -3.02 12.57
C ILE A 249 46.75 -4.39 12.67
N PRO A 250 47.46 -5.53 12.53
CA PRO A 250 46.83 -6.85 12.62
C PRO A 250 46.38 -7.16 14.06
N ILE A 251 45.18 -7.71 14.20
CA ILE A 251 44.62 -8.14 15.49
C ILE A 251 45.13 -9.54 15.83
N ALA A 252 45.74 -9.70 17.00
CA ALA A 252 46.35 -10.96 17.43
C ALA A 252 45.33 -12.11 17.46
N GLY A 253 45.75 -13.28 16.96
CA GLY A 253 44.90 -14.48 16.88
C GLY A 253 44.02 -14.58 15.63
N SER A 254 43.97 -13.55 14.77
CA SER A 254 43.26 -13.59 13.48
C SER A 254 44.24 -13.52 12.30
N PRO A 255 44.00 -14.26 11.20
CA PRO A 255 44.81 -14.19 10.00
C PRO A 255 44.48 -13.01 9.07
N CYS A 256 43.38 -12.29 9.33
CA CYS A 256 42.82 -11.30 8.41
C CYS A 256 42.07 -10.12 9.06
N SER A 257 42.14 -9.97 10.39
CA SER A 257 41.52 -8.86 11.11
C SER A 257 42.51 -7.72 11.35
N TYR A 258 42.03 -6.47 11.21
CA TYR A 258 42.87 -5.28 11.30
C TYR A 258 42.15 -4.12 12.01
N THR A 259 42.91 -3.35 12.80
CA THR A 259 42.53 -2.03 13.28
C THR A 259 43.16 -0.96 12.39
N ILE A 260 42.35 -0.01 11.92
CA ILE A 260 42.67 0.98 10.89
C ILE A 260 42.43 2.37 11.48
N THR A 261 43.47 3.20 11.50
CA THR A 261 43.42 4.58 12.04
C THR A 261 43.90 5.60 11.01
N PRO A 262 43.44 6.87 11.08
CA PRO A 262 43.88 7.93 10.15
C PRO A 262 45.40 8.06 10.03
N SER A 263 46.11 7.94 11.15
CA SER A 263 47.57 8.11 11.24
C SER A 263 48.40 7.06 10.50
N MET A 264 47.79 5.94 10.09
CA MET A 264 48.44 4.92 9.24
C MET A 264 48.28 5.19 7.74
N SER A 265 47.41 6.13 7.36
CA SER A 265 46.86 6.23 6.00
C SER A 265 47.20 7.57 5.34
N VAL A 266 47.63 7.53 4.08
CA VAL A 266 48.03 8.75 3.36
C VAL A 266 46.78 9.60 3.10
N ASN A 267 46.85 10.88 3.46
CA ASN A 267 45.72 11.83 3.40
C ASN A 267 44.46 11.35 4.14
N LYS A 268 44.60 10.54 5.20
CA LYS A 268 43.48 9.88 5.91
C LYS A 268 42.64 8.93 5.03
N THR A 269 43.22 8.41 3.93
CA THR A 269 42.57 7.53 2.94
C THR A 269 43.33 6.23 2.70
N GLY A 270 42.60 5.15 2.37
CA GLY A 270 43.20 3.87 2.02
C GLY A 270 42.27 2.92 1.28
N ALA A 271 42.70 1.67 1.11
CA ALA A 271 41.93 0.61 0.46
C ALA A 271 41.57 -0.49 1.46
N LEU A 272 40.33 -0.98 1.38
CA LEU A 272 39.88 -2.20 2.05
C LEU A 272 39.81 -3.31 1.00
N ILE A 273 40.47 -4.44 1.22
CA ILE A 273 40.35 -5.62 0.35
C ILE A 273 40.08 -6.88 1.16
N SER A 274 39.26 -7.79 0.64
CA SER A 274 39.15 -9.14 1.20
C SER A 274 40.45 -9.92 0.99
N PRO A 275 40.80 -10.89 1.86
CA PRO A 275 42.20 -11.31 2.07
C PRO A 275 42.99 -11.91 0.90
N THR A 276 42.33 -12.26 -0.21
CA THR A 276 42.94 -12.80 -1.45
C THR A 276 42.48 -12.10 -2.74
N TYR A 277 41.75 -10.97 -2.64
CA TYR A 277 41.22 -10.23 -3.80
C TYR A 277 42.36 -9.80 -4.75
N PRO A 278 42.22 -9.87 -6.09
CA PRO A 278 41.04 -10.28 -6.87
C PRO A 278 40.99 -11.78 -7.20
N GLY A 279 41.66 -12.63 -6.43
CA GLY A 279 41.48 -14.07 -6.47
C GLY A 279 40.20 -14.52 -5.74
N ALA A 280 39.88 -15.82 -5.80
CA ALA A 280 38.78 -16.38 -5.03
C ALA A 280 39.04 -16.30 -3.51
N TYR A 281 38.02 -15.98 -2.70
CA TYR A 281 38.16 -15.90 -1.25
C TYR A 281 38.17 -17.29 -0.57
N PRO A 282 39.01 -17.50 0.47
CA PRO A 282 38.99 -18.66 1.36
C PRO A 282 37.62 -18.96 1.98
N LYS A 283 37.40 -20.19 2.42
CA LYS A 283 36.22 -20.55 3.23
C LYS A 283 36.55 -20.54 4.72
N ASP A 284 35.52 -20.63 5.57
CA ASP A 284 35.63 -20.63 7.04
C ASP A 284 36.36 -19.42 7.67
N MET A 285 36.45 -18.30 6.95
CA MET A 285 37.01 -17.05 7.49
C MET A 285 36.02 -16.26 8.36
N SER A 286 36.57 -15.62 9.38
CA SER A 286 35.96 -14.53 10.14
C SER A 286 36.98 -13.38 10.25
N CYS A 287 36.85 -12.37 9.39
CA CYS A 287 37.76 -11.23 9.29
C CYS A 287 37.06 -9.96 9.78
N THR A 288 37.72 -9.18 10.64
CA THR A 288 37.14 -7.98 11.27
C THR A 288 38.00 -6.75 11.03
N TYR A 289 37.37 -5.66 10.59
CA TYR A 289 38.04 -4.41 10.25
C TYR A 289 37.46 -3.28 11.10
N GLN A 290 38.26 -2.77 12.03
CA GLN A 290 37.90 -1.68 12.95
C GLN A 290 38.44 -0.36 12.42
N PHE A 291 37.58 0.52 11.92
CA PHE A 291 37.95 1.89 11.55
C PHE A 291 37.77 2.79 12.76
N LEU A 292 38.87 3.38 13.26
CA LEU A 292 38.88 4.23 14.46
C LEU A 292 39.47 5.61 14.11
N GLY A 293 38.58 6.57 13.82
CA GLY A 293 38.91 7.96 13.49
C GLY A 293 39.14 8.84 14.71
N GLU A 294 39.63 10.06 14.48
CA GLU A 294 39.82 11.08 15.50
C GLU A 294 38.46 11.75 15.85
N SER A 295 38.41 12.50 16.96
CA SER A 295 37.19 13.20 17.37
C SER A 295 36.73 14.21 16.29
N ASN A 296 35.41 14.25 16.02
CA ASN A 296 34.75 14.99 14.93
C ASN A 296 34.96 14.45 13.50
N GLN A 297 35.62 13.30 13.31
CA GLN A 297 35.62 12.62 12.01
C GLN A 297 34.41 11.70 11.85
N ARG A 298 34.04 11.46 10.59
CA ARG A 298 33.22 10.31 10.18
C ARG A 298 34.00 9.46 9.18
N VAL A 299 33.67 8.17 9.10
CA VAL A 299 34.29 7.19 8.20
C VAL A 299 33.38 7.02 6.98
N ARG A 300 33.91 7.23 5.78
CA ARG A 300 33.27 6.86 4.52
C ARG A 300 33.92 5.59 3.98
N LEU A 301 33.10 4.63 3.54
CA LEU A 301 33.52 3.35 2.97
C LEU A 301 32.76 3.10 1.66
N GLU A 302 33.49 3.02 0.54
CA GLU A 302 32.94 2.82 -0.81
C GLU A 302 33.44 1.49 -1.37
N PHE A 303 32.57 0.49 -1.51
CA PHE A 303 32.88 -0.76 -2.20
C PHE A 303 32.79 -0.55 -3.72
N ARG A 304 33.94 -0.61 -4.39
CA ARG A 304 34.10 -0.45 -5.85
C ARG A 304 33.93 -1.75 -6.62
N ASP A 305 34.27 -2.84 -5.96
CA ASP A 305 34.00 -4.19 -6.43
C ASP A 305 33.56 -5.04 -5.24
N PHE A 306 32.51 -5.82 -5.41
CA PHE A 306 31.91 -6.65 -4.37
C PHE A 306 31.22 -7.84 -5.05
N ASP A 307 31.79 -9.02 -4.85
CA ASP A 307 31.38 -10.30 -5.42
C ASP A 307 31.51 -11.35 -4.31
N LEU A 308 30.42 -11.59 -3.59
CA LEU A 308 30.24 -12.66 -2.62
C LEU A 308 29.16 -13.65 -3.10
N PHE A 309 29.10 -14.84 -2.50
CA PHE A 309 27.98 -15.74 -2.71
C PHE A 309 26.68 -15.10 -2.19
N PHE A 310 25.62 -15.05 -3.01
CA PHE A 310 24.37 -14.39 -2.63
C PHE A 310 23.60 -15.15 -1.55
N GLY A 311 23.42 -16.47 -1.73
CA GLY A 311 22.74 -17.34 -0.77
C GLY A 311 21.23 -17.15 -0.60
N GLY A 312 20.72 -15.92 -0.77
CA GLY A 312 19.31 -15.55 -0.63
C GLY A 312 19.17 -14.11 -0.12
N PRO A 313 17.93 -13.59 0.00
CA PRO A 313 17.69 -12.34 0.71
C PRO A 313 18.22 -12.43 2.14
N HIS A 314 18.64 -11.30 2.71
CA HIS A 314 19.28 -11.18 4.04
C HIS A 314 20.62 -11.92 4.22
N CYS A 315 21.21 -12.48 3.16
CA CYS A 315 22.58 -12.99 3.13
C CYS A 315 22.90 -14.10 4.18
N PRO A 316 22.19 -15.25 4.15
CA PRO A 316 22.27 -16.27 5.20
C PRO A 316 23.58 -17.08 5.23
N PHE A 317 24.51 -16.86 4.29
CA PHE A 317 25.74 -17.66 4.16
C PHE A 317 27.03 -16.82 4.26
N ASP A 318 27.64 -16.44 3.13
CA ASP A 318 28.82 -15.57 3.08
C ASP A 318 28.35 -14.11 3.09
N TYR A 319 28.85 -13.29 4.02
CA TYR A 319 28.39 -11.92 4.20
C TYR A 319 29.48 -10.93 4.62
N VAL A 320 29.27 -9.65 4.32
CA VAL A 320 29.86 -8.53 5.02
C VAL A 320 28.77 -7.83 5.82
N LYS A 321 28.90 -7.81 7.15
CA LYS A 321 28.12 -6.93 8.03
C LYS A 321 28.88 -5.66 8.29
N VAL A 322 28.19 -4.53 8.28
CA VAL A 322 28.74 -3.22 8.63
C VAL A 322 27.95 -2.67 9.81
N TYR A 323 28.67 -2.23 10.84
CA TYR A 323 28.15 -1.75 12.11
C TYR A 323 28.63 -0.31 12.38
N ASP A 324 27.74 0.48 12.96
CA ASP A 324 27.88 1.92 13.21
C ASP A 324 28.49 2.17 14.59
N GLY A 325 29.79 1.87 14.71
CA GLY A 325 30.55 1.94 15.96
C GLY A 325 31.83 1.13 15.93
N PRO A 326 32.49 0.89 17.08
CA PRO A 326 33.80 0.22 17.15
C PRO A 326 33.76 -1.31 17.06
N ASP A 327 32.59 -1.94 17.20
CA ASP A 327 32.45 -3.40 17.35
C ASP A 327 31.10 -3.95 16.84
N ASN A 328 30.83 -5.24 17.09
CA ASN A 328 29.61 -5.95 16.72
C ASN A 328 28.44 -5.81 17.70
N SER A 329 28.61 -5.11 18.84
CA SER A 329 27.53 -4.72 19.75
C SER A 329 26.87 -3.39 19.34
N SER A 330 27.58 -2.63 18.50
CA SER A 330 27.14 -1.38 17.88
C SER A 330 25.94 -1.60 16.93
N ALA A 331 25.26 -0.53 16.52
CA ALA A 331 24.06 -0.66 15.68
C ALA A 331 24.40 -1.17 14.27
N LEU A 332 23.74 -2.23 13.79
CA LEU A 332 23.95 -2.75 12.43
C LEU A 332 23.45 -1.74 11.37
N ILE A 333 24.30 -1.44 10.39
CA ILE A 333 23.96 -0.66 9.18
C ILE A 333 23.33 -1.57 8.13
N GLY A 334 23.92 -2.75 7.91
CA GLY A 334 23.39 -3.72 6.96
C GLY A 334 24.24 -4.99 6.84
N THR A 335 23.66 -6.00 6.20
CA THR A 335 24.31 -7.26 5.81
C THR A 335 24.33 -7.35 4.29
N TYR A 336 25.50 -7.56 3.68
CA TYR A 336 25.72 -7.48 2.24
C TYR A 336 26.37 -8.75 1.69
N CYS A 337 25.87 -9.21 0.54
CA CYS A 337 26.28 -10.42 -0.16
C CYS A 337 25.95 -10.30 -1.66
N GLY A 338 26.23 -11.34 -2.45
CA GLY A 338 25.99 -11.32 -3.90
C GLY A 338 26.91 -10.31 -4.60
N GLN A 339 26.41 -9.72 -5.70
CA GLN A 339 27.09 -8.62 -6.39
C GLN A 339 26.44 -7.29 -6.03
N GLN A 340 27.22 -6.39 -5.43
CA GLN A 340 26.78 -5.04 -5.07
C GLN A 340 27.44 -4.02 -6.00
N ARG A 341 26.69 -2.99 -6.42
CA ARG A 341 27.19 -1.90 -7.27
C ARG A 341 27.15 -0.58 -6.49
N ASN A 342 28.27 0.14 -6.47
CA ASN A 342 28.39 1.48 -5.89
C ASN A 342 27.88 1.58 -4.43
N LEU A 343 28.14 0.55 -3.61
CA LEU A 343 27.75 0.55 -2.20
C LEU A 343 28.67 1.51 -1.42
N VAL A 344 28.14 2.71 -1.13
CA VAL A 344 28.79 3.73 -0.29
C VAL A 344 28.09 3.77 1.06
N LEU A 345 28.88 3.70 2.14
CA LEU A 345 28.42 3.73 3.52
C LEU A 345 29.20 4.80 4.31
N TYR A 346 28.52 5.42 5.28
CA TYR A 346 29.08 6.39 6.21
C TYR A 346 28.74 5.97 7.64
N SER A 347 29.71 6.03 8.56
CA SER A 347 29.42 5.96 10.00
C SER A 347 28.70 7.21 10.47
N SER A 348 27.97 7.14 11.57
CA SER A 348 27.33 8.30 12.22
C SER A 348 28.34 9.10 13.06
N GLU A 349 29.27 8.40 13.71
CA GLU A 349 30.35 8.98 14.54
C GLU A 349 31.74 8.57 14.02
N SER A 350 32.79 8.69 14.83
CA SER A 350 34.19 8.48 14.41
C SER A 350 34.64 7.02 14.30
N SER A 351 33.73 6.04 14.36
CA SER A 351 34.08 4.62 14.22
C SER A 351 33.12 3.84 13.33
N LEU A 352 33.65 2.82 12.66
CA LEU A 352 32.90 1.89 11.82
C LEU A 352 33.51 0.49 11.98
N PHE A 353 32.68 -0.54 12.10
CA PHE A 353 33.13 -1.92 12.26
C PHE A 353 32.59 -2.79 11.13
N VAL A 354 33.48 -3.49 10.42
CA VAL A 354 33.13 -4.35 9.29
C VAL A 354 33.52 -5.79 9.62
N HIS A 355 32.54 -6.70 9.58
CA HIS A 355 32.75 -8.14 9.78
C HIS A 355 32.48 -8.88 8.48
N PHE A 356 33.55 -9.43 7.88
CA PHE A 356 33.46 -10.34 6.75
C PHE A 356 33.49 -11.79 7.27
N PHE A 357 32.47 -12.56 6.91
CA PHE A 357 32.31 -13.94 7.34
C PHE A 357 31.97 -14.84 6.16
N THR A 358 32.52 -16.05 6.16
CA THR A 358 32.28 -17.06 5.11
C THR A 358 32.09 -18.42 5.77
N LEU A 359 31.12 -19.22 5.33
CA LEU A 359 30.86 -20.52 5.96
C LEU A 359 31.88 -21.60 5.54
N PRO A 360 32.10 -22.65 6.35
CA PRO A 360 32.92 -23.83 6.01
C PRO A 360 32.29 -24.77 4.97
N ARG A 361 31.42 -24.26 4.08
CA ARG A 361 30.70 -25.09 3.10
C ARG A 361 31.56 -25.38 1.87
N THR A 362 31.44 -26.60 1.35
CA THR A 362 32.04 -27.07 0.09
C THR A 362 31.46 -26.44 -1.18
N ALA A 363 30.54 -25.48 -1.07
CA ALA A 363 29.95 -24.79 -2.20
C ALA A 363 31.06 -24.07 -3.01
N ASN A 364 31.31 -24.55 -4.24
CA ASN A 364 32.44 -24.16 -5.10
C ASN A 364 32.28 -22.77 -5.75
N THR A 365 31.86 -21.79 -4.94
CA THR A 365 31.57 -20.42 -5.33
C THR A 365 32.87 -19.61 -5.42
N GLN A 366 33.44 -19.54 -6.64
CA GLN A 366 34.70 -18.86 -6.91
C GLN A 366 34.56 -17.33 -6.98
N ASN A 367 33.73 -16.73 -6.13
CA ASN A 367 33.51 -15.29 -6.04
C ASN A 367 34.82 -14.56 -5.61
N ARG A 368 35.09 -13.36 -6.15
CA ARG A 368 36.41 -12.67 -6.00
C ARG A 368 36.55 -11.85 -4.72
N GLY A 369 35.53 -11.81 -3.88
CA GLY A 369 35.51 -11.03 -2.66
C GLY A 369 35.21 -9.56 -2.93
N PHE A 370 35.84 -8.66 -2.19
CA PHE A 370 35.58 -7.22 -2.32
C PHE A 370 36.86 -6.38 -2.36
N LYS A 371 36.72 -5.21 -2.99
CA LYS A 371 37.63 -4.08 -2.90
C LYS A 371 36.85 -2.79 -2.74
N GLY A 372 37.13 -2.08 -1.66
CA GLY A 372 36.66 -0.72 -1.42
C GLY A 372 37.77 0.27 -1.17
N ILE A 373 37.40 1.54 -1.04
CA ILE A 373 38.24 2.60 -0.49
C ILE A 373 37.60 3.15 0.79
N TYR A 374 38.43 3.62 1.72
CA TYR A 374 37.99 4.27 2.94
C TYR A 374 38.60 5.66 3.07
N GLU A 375 37.91 6.54 3.78
CA GLU A 375 38.29 7.93 4.05
C GLU A 375 37.80 8.35 5.44
N PHE A 376 38.68 8.94 6.25
CA PHE A 376 38.29 9.62 7.50
C PHE A 376 38.32 11.12 7.26
N SER A 377 37.19 11.81 7.39
CA SER A 377 37.12 13.26 7.20
C SER A 377 36.24 13.99 8.21
N GLU A 378 36.63 15.23 8.48
CA GLU A 378 35.90 16.25 9.26
C GLU A 378 34.97 17.10 8.36
N SER A 379 35.04 16.91 7.03
CA SER A 379 34.24 17.63 6.03
C SER A 379 32.93 16.95 5.65
N PHE A 380 32.69 15.71 6.09
CA PHE A 380 31.41 15.03 5.91
C PHE A 380 30.33 15.71 6.76
N VAL A 381 29.06 15.57 6.36
CA VAL A 381 27.93 16.20 7.04
C VAL A 381 27.91 15.89 8.55
N LYS A 382 27.71 16.90 9.39
CA LYS A 382 27.40 16.70 10.82
C LYS A 382 25.92 16.42 11.00
N LEU A 383 25.57 15.44 11.84
CA LEU A 383 24.20 14.92 11.96
C LEU A 383 23.33 15.66 13.00
N ASP A 384 23.88 16.68 13.68
CA ASP A 384 23.23 17.36 14.80
C ASP A 384 21.88 18.01 14.39
N PHE A 385 21.82 18.60 13.19
CA PHE A 385 20.59 19.21 12.65
C PHE A 385 19.42 18.22 12.50
N ILE A 386 19.70 16.92 12.42
CA ILE A 386 18.69 15.85 12.36
C ILE A 386 18.15 15.61 13.78
N ARG A 387 19.06 15.37 14.73
CA ARG A 387 18.77 15.06 16.14
C ARG A 387 18.05 16.20 16.87
N GLU A 388 18.36 17.44 16.53
CA GLU A 388 17.78 18.64 17.14
C GLU A 388 16.37 19.00 16.63
N ASN A 389 15.87 18.33 15.57
CA ASN A 389 14.60 18.67 14.91
C ASN A 389 13.71 17.42 14.68
N ASP A 390 13.61 16.55 15.69
CA ASP A 390 12.78 15.31 15.68
C ASP A 390 13.09 14.29 14.57
N GLY A 391 14.22 14.45 13.86
CA GLY A 391 14.66 13.55 12.81
C GLY A 391 15.42 12.32 13.33
N ILE A 392 15.24 11.20 12.64
CA ILE A 392 15.96 9.93 12.86
C ILE A 392 16.89 9.70 11.66
N HIS A 393 18.20 9.74 11.87
CA HIS A 393 19.18 9.47 10.82
C HIS A 393 19.13 8.01 10.33
N ILE A 394 19.21 7.83 9.01
CA ILE A 394 19.34 6.50 8.39
C ILE A 394 20.83 6.13 8.38
N ARG A 395 21.23 5.25 9.31
CA ARG A 395 22.62 4.77 9.44
C ARG A 395 23.17 4.26 8.10
N GLY A 396 24.45 4.48 7.85
CA GLY A 396 25.09 4.21 6.56
C GLY A 396 24.94 5.32 5.52
N SER A 397 23.98 6.23 5.66
CA SER A 397 23.87 7.41 4.79
C SER A 397 24.74 8.57 5.27
N GLU A 398 25.12 9.47 4.36
CA GLU A 398 25.78 10.71 4.75
C GLU A 398 24.83 11.60 5.58
N CYS A 399 23.55 11.69 5.21
CA CYS A 399 22.59 12.62 5.82
C CYS A 399 21.10 12.29 5.57
N ASP A 400 20.77 11.07 5.12
CA ASP A 400 19.38 10.66 4.91
C ASP A 400 18.66 10.52 6.27
N GLN A 401 17.39 10.91 6.34
CA GLN A 401 16.62 10.92 7.59
C GLN A 401 15.16 10.54 7.41
N LYS A 402 14.59 9.93 8.46
CA LYS A 402 13.15 9.69 8.62
C LYS A 402 12.60 10.62 9.70
N ILE A 403 11.45 11.24 9.43
CA ILE A 403 10.69 12.05 10.40
C ILE A 403 9.34 11.33 10.58
N LEU A 404 8.99 11.00 11.82
CA LEU A 404 7.76 10.28 12.16
C LEU A 404 6.80 11.22 12.87
N SER A 405 5.51 11.17 12.52
CA SER A 405 4.48 11.95 13.20
C SER A 405 4.22 11.44 14.62
N LYS A 406 3.98 12.39 15.52
CA LYS A 406 3.57 12.20 16.91
C LYS A 406 2.12 12.71 17.13
N LYS A 407 1.21 12.33 16.21
CA LYS A 407 -0.18 12.78 16.05
C LYS A 407 -0.34 14.29 15.80
N GLU A 408 -0.74 14.65 14.58
CA GLU A 408 -0.95 16.03 14.07
C GLU A 408 0.24 16.98 14.35
N SER A 409 1.43 16.38 14.49
CA SER A 409 2.62 17.07 14.96
C SER A 409 3.19 18.05 13.92
N THR A 410 4.03 18.97 14.37
CA THR A 410 4.65 19.97 13.50
C THR A 410 6.08 20.27 13.94
N GLY A 411 6.97 20.46 12.97
CA GLY A 411 8.39 20.67 13.21
C GLY A 411 9.09 21.27 11.99
N PHE A 412 10.41 21.16 11.95
CA PHE A 412 11.21 21.73 10.87
C PHE A 412 12.14 20.70 10.22
N VAL A 413 12.28 20.81 8.91
CA VAL A 413 13.24 20.03 8.11
C VAL A 413 14.27 20.99 7.49
N LEU A 414 15.55 20.67 7.68
CA LEU A 414 16.68 21.55 7.35
C LEU A 414 17.63 20.92 6.33
N SER A 415 18.24 21.75 5.49
CA SER A 415 19.44 21.35 4.73
C SER A 415 20.65 21.19 5.66
N PRO A 416 21.66 20.37 5.28
CA PRO A 416 22.92 20.29 6.02
C PRO A 416 23.55 21.66 6.29
N ASN A 417 24.13 21.83 7.47
CA ASN A 417 24.83 23.05 7.92
C ASN A 417 23.97 24.34 8.02
N TYR A 418 22.65 24.29 7.81
CA TYR A 418 21.75 25.45 7.96
C TYR A 418 21.90 26.09 9.36
N PRO A 419 22.01 27.43 9.50
CA PRO A 419 21.78 28.48 8.50
C PRO A 419 23.02 28.89 7.67
N TYR A 420 24.16 28.21 7.86
CA TYR A 420 25.37 28.43 7.07
C TYR A 420 25.26 27.73 5.71
N PRO A 421 26.15 28.03 4.74
CA PRO A 421 26.10 27.36 3.44
C PRO A 421 26.31 25.85 3.55
N TYR A 422 25.54 25.07 2.78
CA TYR A 422 25.62 23.62 2.79
C TYR A 422 26.95 23.10 2.20
N ILE A 423 27.29 21.86 2.52
CA ILE A 423 28.45 21.16 1.95
C ILE A 423 28.16 20.79 0.48
N PRO A 424 29.10 21.03 -0.47
CA PRO A 424 28.91 20.71 -1.90
C PRO A 424 29.06 19.20 -2.17
N LYS A 425 28.41 18.72 -3.23
CA LYS A 425 28.43 17.30 -3.68
C LYS A 425 27.87 16.30 -2.67
N THR A 426 26.99 16.77 -1.79
CA THR A 426 26.25 16.00 -0.79
C THR A 426 24.84 15.69 -1.32
N VAL A 427 24.35 14.47 -1.08
CA VAL A 427 22.96 14.09 -1.36
C VAL A 427 22.30 13.64 -0.06
N CYS A 428 21.16 14.25 0.30
CA CYS A 428 20.38 13.91 1.48
C CYS A 428 18.93 13.62 1.11
N ARG A 429 18.41 12.49 1.56
CA ARG A 429 17.00 12.10 1.40
C ARG A 429 16.22 12.31 2.69
N TYR A 430 15.01 12.83 2.55
CA TYR A 430 14.12 13.13 3.67
C TYR A 430 12.83 12.35 3.47
N PHE A 431 12.49 11.50 4.43
CA PHE A 431 11.27 10.70 4.39
C PHE A 431 10.38 11.09 5.56
N ILE A 432 9.28 11.79 5.28
CA ILE A 432 8.37 12.34 6.29
C ILE A 432 7.10 11.48 6.29
N TYR A 433 6.84 10.81 7.42
CA TYR A 433 5.76 9.83 7.59
C TYR A 433 4.71 10.34 8.57
N GLY A 434 3.53 10.60 8.04
CA GLY A 434 2.31 10.76 8.82
C GLY A 434 1.82 9.40 9.31
N MET A 435 0.96 9.42 10.32
CA MET A 435 0.33 8.22 10.85
C MET A 435 -0.61 7.58 9.81
N GLN A 436 -0.59 6.26 9.74
CA GLN A 436 -1.39 5.45 8.83
C GLN A 436 -1.80 4.14 9.54
N ASP A 437 -2.84 4.24 10.37
CA ASP A 437 -3.43 3.13 11.11
C ASP A 437 -4.95 3.07 10.85
N ALA A 438 -5.70 2.29 11.64
CA ALA A 438 -7.15 2.13 11.48
C ALA A 438 -7.95 3.37 11.93
N GLN A 439 -7.40 4.17 12.84
CA GLN A 439 -8.00 5.37 13.43
C GLN A 439 -7.38 6.69 12.97
N HIS A 440 -6.14 6.69 12.50
CA HIS A 440 -5.49 7.89 11.98
C HIS A 440 -5.00 7.69 10.53
N LEU A 441 -5.32 8.65 9.69
CA LEU A 441 -4.74 8.78 8.35
C LEU A 441 -4.33 10.23 8.19
N GLU A 442 -3.02 10.48 8.14
CA GLU A 442 -2.49 11.82 7.98
C GLU A 442 -2.02 12.08 6.54
N ARG A 443 -1.75 13.36 6.25
CA ARG A 443 -0.93 13.84 5.14
C ARG A 443 0.08 14.87 5.64
N VAL A 444 1.08 15.20 4.82
CA VAL A 444 2.14 16.16 5.15
C VAL A 444 1.92 17.45 4.37
N ARG A 445 1.66 18.56 5.06
CA ARG A 445 1.85 19.91 4.50
C ARG A 445 3.28 20.37 4.76
N LEU A 446 3.94 20.93 3.74
CA LEU A 446 5.30 21.48 3.84
C LEU A 446 5.35 22.90 3.26
N GLU A 447 5.96 23.82 4.01
CA GLU A 447 6.10 25.23 3.67
C GLU A 447 7.52 25.73 3.97
N PHE A 448 8.18 26.35 2.99
CA PHE A 448 9.56 26.83 3.16
C PHE A 448 9.60 28.23 3.78
N ASN A 449 10.10 28.34 5.02
CA ASN A 449 10.37 29.61 5.69
C ASN A 449 11.64 30.28 5.12
N ALA A 450 12.60 29.49 4.66
CA ALA A 450 13.79 29.95 3.96
C ALA A 450 14.18 28.92 2.89
N PHE A 451 14.59 29.39 1.72
CA PHE A 451 15.04 28.57 0.60
C PHE A 451 16.05 29.34 -0.26
N ASN A 452 17.21 28.74 -0.52
CA ASN A 452 18.31 29.32 -1.30
C ASN A 452 19.27 28.21 -1.78
N ILE A 453 19.02 27.70 -2.98
CA ILE A 453 19.91 26.79 -3.73
C ILE A 453 20.31 27.55 -5.02
N PRO A 454 21.58 27.71 -5.41
CA PRO A 454 21.94 28.49 -6.59
C PRO A 454 21.33 27.91 -7.89
N LYS A 455 20.86 28.80 -8.78
CA LYS A 455 20.53 28.48 -10.18
C LYS A 455 21.78 28.67 -11.04
N VAL A 456 21.94 27.84 -12.06
CA VAL A 456 22.90 28.07 -13.15
C VAL A 456 22.14 28.56 -14.37
N GLU A 457 22.55 29.69 -14.93
CA GLU A 457 21.93 30.25 -16.14
C GLU A 457 22.45 29.57 -17.41
N HIS A 458 21.69 28.59 -17.90
CA HIS A 458 21.94 27.99 -19.22
C HIS A 458 21.39 28.89 -20.34
N LYS A 459 22.11 28.93 -21.47
CA LYS A 459 21.69 29.71 -22.65
C LYS A 459 20.64 28.98 -23.50
N ASP A 460 20.56 27.66 -23.36
CA ASP A 460 19.69 26.80 -24.16
C ASP A 460 18.40 26.47 -23.40
N ARG A 461 17.26 26.78 -24.02
CA ARG A 461 15.92 26.76 -23.39
C ARG A 461 15.34 25.36 -23.11
N GLY A 462 16.18 24.32 -23.09
CA GLY A 462 15.76 22.92 -22.96
C GLY A 462 16.25 22.21 -21.69
N GLU A 463 17.22 22.76 -20.97
CA GLU A 463 17.77 22.16 -19.75
C GLU A 463 17.19 22.81 -18.49
N SER A 464 17.18 22.08 -17.37
CA SER A 464 16.74 22.64 -16.09
C SER A 464 17.74 23.67 -15.56
N ASN A 465 17.27 24.77 -14.99
CA ASN A 465 18.13 25.74 -14.29
C ASN A 465 18.68 25.20 -12.96
N CYS A 466 18.29 23.97 -12.56
CA CYS A 466 18.68 23.29 -11.32
C CYS A 466 19.73 22.18 -11.53
N THR A 467 20.52 22.20 -12.61
CA THR A 467 21.50 21.15 -12.93
C THR A 467 22.66 21.03 -11.93
N ASP A 468 23.01 22.10 -11.22
CA ASP A 468 24.08 22.07 -10.20
C ASP A 468 23.54 21.52 -8.88
N GLY A 469 22.57 22.21 -8.27
CA GLY A 469 21.88 21.77 -7.06
C GLY A 469 20.36 21.90 -7.15
N TYR A 470 19.65 20.99 -6.48
CA TYR A 470 18.19 20.93 -6.48
C TYR A 470 17.63 20.35 -5.17
N LEU A 471 16.35 20.65 -4.90
CA LEU A 471 15.49 19.87 -4.02
C LEU A 471 14.34 19.27 -4.84
N LYS A 472 14.31 17.95 -4.97
CA LYS A 472 13.19 17.20 -5.57
C LYS A 472 12.19 16.80 -4.50
N ILE A 473 10.90 16.87 -4.81
CA ILE A 473 9.81 16.53 -3.90
C ILE A 473 8.87 15.53 -4.59
N TYR A 474 8.45 14.52 -3.83
CA TYR A 474 7.62 13.40 -4.24
C TYR A 474 6.40 13.31 -3.31
N LEU A 475 5.23 13.76 -3.78
CA LEU A 475 3.98 13.86 -3.02
C LEU A 475 3.37 12.50 -2.66
N LYS A 476 3.79 11.45 -3.36
CA LYS A 476 3.39 10.05 -3.11
C LYS A 476 4.31 9.32 -2.12
N GLY A 477 5.35 9.98 -1.61
CA GLY A 477 6.25 9.44 -0.58
C GLY A 477 6.90 8.11 -0.96
N GLN A 478 7.53 8.12 -2.12
CA GLN A 478 8.02 6.95 -2.84
C GLN A 478 9.14 6.18 -2.10
N GLU A 479 8.86 4.92 -1.73
CA GLU A 479 9.85 3.92 -1.31
C GLU A 479 9.59 2.59 -2.03
N THR A 480 10.22 2.38 -3.19
CA THR A 480 10.65 1.08 -3.76
C THR A 480 11.34 1.31 -5.12
N ALA A 481 12.06 0.31 -5.64
CA ALA A 481 13.19 0.48 -6.56
C ALA A 481 12.89 1.08 -7.96
N ASP A 482 11.68 0.92 -8.50
CA ASP A 482 11.50 0.89 -9.96
C ASP A 482 10.84 2.14 -10.59
N ALA A 483 10.69 3.24 -9.85
CA ALA A 483 9.93 4.41 -10.32
C ALA A 483 10.56 5.80 -10.03
N TYR A 484 11.87 5.85 -9.73
CA TYR A 484 12.58 7.06 -9.27
C TYR A 484 12.58 8.27 -10.24
N ASP A 485 12.29 8.05 -11.52
CA ASP A 485 12.47 9.06 -12.58
C ASP A 485 11.45 10.22 -12.55
N LYS A 486 10.34 10.09 -11.82
CA LYS A 486 9.28 11.11 -11.78
C LYS A 486 9.08 11.72 -10.40
N PHE A 487 9.72 12.86 -10.19
CA PHE A 487 9.41 13.83 -9.13
C PHE A 487 8.16 14.66 -9.48
N ASP A 488 7.51 15.23 -8.48
CA ASP A 488 6.36 16.14 -8.65
C ASP A 488 6.81 17.61 -8.71
N TYR A 489 7.88 17.96 -7.99
CA TYR A 489 8.54 19.27 -8.06
C TYR A 489 10.06 19.12 -8.08
N GLU A 490 10.75 20.00 -8.82
CA GLU A 490 12.19 20.25 -8.75
C GLU A 490 12.37 21.74 -8.43
N LEU A 491 12.97 22.03 -7.26
CA LEU A 491 13.10 23.39 -6.73
C LEU A 491 14.58 23.80 -6.66
N CYS A 492 14.87 25.01 -7.14
CA CYS A 492 16.13 25.70 -6.94
C CYS A 492 15.91 27.23 -7.04
N GLY A 493 16.95 28.02 -6.82
CA GLY A 493 16.86 29.48 -6.68
C GLY A 493 16.39 29.91 -5.29
N ASN A 494 15.59 30.97 -5.26
CA ASN A 494 14.95 31.50 -4.05
C ASN A 494 13.41 31.35 -4.10
N GLU A 495 12.89 30.61 -5.08
CA GLU A 495 11.45 30.34 -5.21
C GLU A 495 11.01 29.32 -4.17
N THR A 496 9.84 29.55 -3.56
CA THR A 496 9.23 28.64 -2.58
C THR A 496 7.86 28.19 -3.05
N GLN A 497 7.51 26.94 -2.71
CA GLN A 497 6.23 26.34 -3.03
C GLN A 497 5.64 25.73 -1.75
N ARG A 498 4.35 25.98 -1.47
CA ARG A 498 3.57 25.20 -0.50
C ARG A 498 3.20 23.89 -1.17
N VAL A 499 3.49 22.76 -0.53
CA VAL A 499 3.14 21.43 -1.03
C VAL A 499 2.37 20.64 0.01
N ILE A 500 1.52 19.72 -0.44
CA ILE A 500 0.73 18.80 0.37
C ILE A 500 0.85 17.42 -0.28
N SER A 501 1.18 16.38 0.48
CA SER A 501 1.28 15.01 -0.05
C SER A 501 -0.09 14.40 -0.38
N GLU A 502 -0.12 13.43 -1.28
CA GLU A 502 -1.34 12.67 -1.66
C GLU A 502 -1.77 11.64 -0.60
N GLY A 503 -1.03 11.56 0.52
CA GLY A 503 -1.28 10.63 1.61
C GLY A 503 -0.21 10.75 2.72
N PRO A 504 -0.05 9.74 3.59
CA PRO A 504 0.76 9.82 4.82
C PRO A 504 2.27 9.77 4.59
N ARG A 505 2.77 9.98 3.36
CA ARG A 505 4.19 9.92 3.05
C ARG A 505 4.57 11.06 2.11
N LEU A 506 5.60 11.81 2.48
CA LEU A 506 6.26 12.81 1.64
C LEU A 506 7.76 12.47 1.59
N ALA A 507 8.32 12.36 0.39
CA ALA A 507 9.75 12.15 0.22
C ALA A 507 10.38 13.37 -0.47
N MET A 508 11.61 13.72 -0.08
CA MET A 508 12.42 14.74 -0.73
C MET A 508 13.84 14.25 -0.96
N VAL A 509 14.47 14.71 -2.04
CA VAL A 509 15.88 14.47 -2.35
C VAL A 509 16.58 15.80 -2.59
N PHE A 510 17.42 16.20 -1.64
CA PHE A 510 18.34 17.32 -1.79
C PHE A 510 19.64 16.84 -2.43
N SER A 511 20.12 17.56 -3.43
CA SER A 511 21.44 17.37 -4.03
C SER A 511 22.15 18.72 -4.09
N SER A 512 23.31 18.85 -3.47
CA SER A 512 24.18 20.02 -3.64
C SER A 512 25.18 19.81 -4.77
N GLY A 513 25.35 20.84 -5.60
CA GLY A 513 26.32 20.83 -6.69
C GLY A 513 27.69 21.33 -6.26
N GLU A 514 28.36 22.06 -7.14
CA GLU A 514 29.60 22.78 -6.82
C GLU A 514 29.32 24.13 -6.16
N LEU A 515 28.16 24.75 -6.41
CA LEU A 515 27.79 26.04 -5.83
C LEU A 515 27.10 25.88 -4.46
N GLN A 516 27.65 26.55 -3.45
CA GLN A 516 27.08 26.59 -2.10
C GLN A 516 26.02 27.70 -1.98
N GLY A 517 24.83 27.33 -1.51
CA GLY A 517 23.79 28.24 -1.05
C GLY A 517 23.51 28.05 0.44
N ARG A 518 22.66 28.91 1.03
CA ARG A 518 22.22 28.77 2.43
C ARG A 518 21.25 27.61 2.66
N GLY A 519 20.84 26.90 1.60
CA GLY A 519 19.96 25.75 1.68
C GLY A 519 18.55 26.14 2.08
N PHE A 520 17.91 25.36 2.96
CA PHE A 520 16.50 25.56 3.29
C PHE A 520 16.15 25.25 4.75
N LYS A 521 15.07 25.90 5.20
CA LYS A 521 14.29 25.54 6.38
C LYS A 521 12.82 25.45 5.99
N GLY A 522 12.31 24.22 5.92
CA GLY A 522 10.88 23.93 5.74
C GLY A 522 10.21 23.68 7.08
N LYS A 523 9.01 24.21 7.29
CA LYS A 523 8.08 23.75 8.34
C LYS A 523 7.23 22.63 7.75
N TYR A 524 7.19 21.47 8.42
CA TYR A 524 6.19 20.45 8.14
C TYR A 524 5.06 20.48 9.19
N THR A 525 3.86 20.14 8.77
CA THR A 525 2.69 19.92 9.62
C THR A 525 2.01 18.64 9.13
N PHE A 526 1.73 17.72 10.05
CA PHE A 526 0.87 16.59 9.76
C PHE A 526 -0.60 16.99 9.95
N GLU A 527 -1.45 16.62 9.01
CA GLU A 527 -2.87 16.97 8.99
C GLU A 527 -3.70 15.71 8.79
N THR A 528 -4.80 15.54 9.53
CA THR A 528 -5.74 14.45 9.28
C THR A 528 -6.35 14.55 7.87
N GLU A 529 -6.31 13.46 7.11
CA GLU A 529 -6.80 13.34 5.73
C GLU A 529 -8.07 12.49 5.68
N TYR A 530 -9.21 13.16 5.61
CA TYR A 530 -10.53 12.53 5.71
C TYR A 530 -11.01 11.85 4.42
N LYS A 531 -10.39 12.05 3.24
CA LYS A 531 -10.82 11.49 1.94
C LYS A 531 -12.29 11.77 1.57
N ILE A 532 -12.76 12.99 1.87
CA ILE A 532 -14.13 13.43 1.55
C ILE A 532 -14.11 14.29 0.26
N PRO A 533 -14.92 13.94 -0.76
CA PRO A 533 -15.01 14.71 -2.01
C PRO A 533 -15.76 16.03 -1.84
N GLY A 534 -15.08 17.13 -1.49
CA GLY A 534 -15.71 18.44 -1.35
C GLY A 534 -14.73 19.58 -1.14
N THR A 535 -15.24 20.80 -0.91
CA THR A 535 -14.41 21.94 -0.50
C THR A 535 -14.16 21.86 0.99
N ALA A 536 -13.02 21.32 1.40
CA ALA A 536 -12.60 21.26 2.80
C ALA A 536 -12.41 22.67 3.39
N ALA A 537 -12.67 22.81 4.70
CA ALA A 537 -12.45 24.06 5.42
C ALA A 537 -10.94 24.43 5.50
N PRO A 538 -10.60 25.72 5.44
CA PRO A 538 -9.20 26.19 5.37
C PRO A 538 -8.45 26.05 6.70
N ASP A 539 -9.17 25.82 7.81
CA ASP A 539 -8.63 25.57 9.14
C ASP A 539 -8.20 24.12 9.39
N GLY A 540 -8.56 23.19 8.48
CA GLY A 540 -8.27 21.76 8.62
C GLY A 540 -9.34 20.96 9.37
N THR A 541 -10.43 21.59 9.83
CA THR A 541 -11.54 20.87 10.46
C THR A 541 -12.23 19.92 9.46
N CYS A 542 -12.93 18.89 9.98
CA CYS A 542 -13.77 18.00 9.18
C CYS A 542 -15.05 18.73 8.73
N SER A 543 -14.93 19.73 7.88
CA SER A 543 -16.04 20.57 7.44
C SER A 543 -15.97 20.78 5.93
N PHE A 544 -17.01 20.37 5.21
CA PHE A 544 -16.99 20.28 3.74
C PHE A 544 -18.18 21.03 3.13
N THR A 545 -17.88 22.00 2.26
CA THR A 545 -18.90 22.83 1.60
C THR A 545 -19.10 22.44 0.14
N TYR A 546 -20.37 22.35 -0.25
CA TYR A 546 -20.86 21.96 -1.56
C TYR A 546 -21.76 23.07 -2.10
N VAL A 547 -21.31 23.77 -3.15
CA VAL A 547 -22.02 24.92 -3.74
C VAL A 547 -22.54 24.58 -5.14
N SER A 548 -23.82 24.81 -5.35
CA SER A 548 -24.53 24.50 -6.60
C SER A 548 -23.90 25.14 -7.85
N ASN A 549 -23.38 26.37 -7.70
CA ASN A 549 -22.71 27.12 -8.78
C ASN A 549 -21.44 26.44 -9.33
N SER A 550 -20.81 25.55 -8.55
CA SER A 550 -19.56 24.88 -8.91
C SER A 550 -19.81 23.45 -9.40
N LYS A 551 -20.82 22.76 -8.84
CA LYS A 551 -21.20 21.41 -9.28
C LYS A 551 -22.65 21.07 -8.92
N LYS A 552 -23.52 20.98 -9.94
CA LYS A 552 -24.96 20.67 -9.78
C LYS A 552 -25.27 19.25 -9.28
N ARG A 553 -24.30 18.31 -9.28
CA ARG A 553 -24.48 16.95 -8.73
C ARG A 553 -23.14 16.28 -8.42
N GLY A 554 -23.11 15.41 -7.41
CA GLY A 554 -21.91 14.68 -7.04
C GLY A 554 -22.13 13.63 -5.96
N GLU A 555 -21.04 13.22 -5.33
CA GLU A 555 -21.02 12.24 -4.25
C GLU A 555 -20.50 12.92 -2.97
N LEU A 556 -20.93 12.42 -1.82
CA LEU A 556 -20.36 12.67 -0.49
C LEU A 556 -20.15 11.33 0.22
N ASN A 557 -19.25 11.28 1.19
CA ASN A 557 -19.06 10.12 2.05
C ASN A 557 -18.60 10.53 3.45
N SER A 558 -18.76 9.64 4.42
CA SER A 558 -18.09 9.73 5.72
C SER A 558 -16.56 9.76 5.55
N PRO A 559 -15.80 10.18 6.58
CA PRO A 559 -14.36 10.09 6.51
C PRO A 559 -13.87 8.68 6.18
N ARG A 560 -12.81 8.59 5.37
CA ARG A 560 -12.09 7.36 4.95
C ARG A 560 -12.87 6.26 4.24
N TYR A 561 -14.16 6.46 3.95
CA TYR A 561 -14.99 5.48 3.21
C TYR A 561 -14.27 4.91 1.96
N PRO A 562 -14.26 3.58 1.74
CA PRO A 562 -15.02 2.53 2.44
C PRO A 562 -14.36 1.96 3.71
N SER A 563 -13.19 2.46 4.11
CA SER A 563 -12.60 2.14 5.42
C SER A 563 -13.39 2.83 6.54
N ASN A 564 -13.24 2.35 7.78
CA ASN A 564 -13.94 2.94 8.92
C ASN A 564 -13.53 4.40 9.15
N TYR A 565 -14.51 5.22 9.54
CA TYR A 565 -14.29 6.59 9.96
C TYR A 565 -13.53 6.64 11.30
N PRO A 566 -12.93 7.79 11.69
CA PRO A 566 -12.29 7.95 13.00
C PRO A 566 -13.29 8.13 14.14
N SER A 567 -12.89 7.69 15.32
CA SER A 567 -13.48 8.08 16.60
C SER A 567 -13.20 9.57 16.91
N ASP A 568 -13.91 10.11 17.90
CA ASP A 568 -13.81 11.48 18.44
C ASP A 568 -13.88 12.57 17.33
N THR A 569 -14.69 12.33 16.29
CA THR A 569 -14.70 13.13 15.07
C THR A 569 -16.08 13.68 14.73
N ASN A 570 -16.23 14.98 14.93
CA ASN A 570 -17.38 15.76 14.49
C ASN A 570 -17.15 16.26 13.05
N CYS A 571 -17.90 15.76 12.08
CA CYS A 571 -17.72 16.07 10.66
C CYS A 571 -18.97 16.66 9.99
N SER A 572 -18.86 17.86 9.42
CA SER A 572 -19.98 18.62 8.84
C SER A 572 -19.95 18.69 7.30
N TYR A 573 -21.13 18.69 6.68
CA TYR A 573 -21.34 18.73 5.24
C TYR A 573 -22.43 19.76 4.93
N LEU A 574 -22.08 20.87 4.30
CA LEU A 574 -22.99 21.99 4.03
C LEU A 574 -23.29 22.11 2.52
N PHE A 575 -24.56 21.96 2.15
CA PHE A 575 -25.06 22.02 0.79
C PHE A 575 -25.81 23.34 0.57
N LEU A 576 -25.33 24.17 -0.35
CA LEU A 576 -25.84 25.52 -0.62
C LEU A 576 -26.39 25.61 -2.05
N ALA A 577 -27.71 25.78 -2.15
CA ALA A 577 -28.46 25.92 -3.40
C ALA A 577 -28.45 27.37 -3.92
N GLU A 578 -28.66 27.56 -5.22
CA GLU A 578 -28.92 28.89 -5.78
C GLU A 578 -30.40 29.30 -5.57
N PRO A 579 -30.76 30.60 -5.67
CA PRO A 579 -32.16 31.01 -5.58
C PRO A 579 -33.04 30.31 -6.61
N ASN A 580 -34.17 29.75 -6.16
CA ASN A 580 -35.05 28.84 -6.93
C ASN A 580 -34.43 27.48 -7.28
N GLU A 581 -33.56 26.94 -6.42
CA GLU A 581 -33.16 25.53 -6.43
C GLU A 581 -33.49 24.83 -5.09
N GLN A 582 -33.50 23.50 -5.12
CA GLN A 582 -33.57 22.62 -3.96
C GLN A 582 -32.39 21.64 -3.98
N VAL A 583 -32.00 21.13 -2.80
CA VAL A 583 -31.00 20.09 -2.63
C VAL A 583 -31.69 18.75 -2.41
N THR A 584 -31.35 17.73 -3.19
CA THR A 584 -31.74 16.34 -2.95
C THR A 584 -30.52 15.51 -2.52
N ILE A 585 -30.65 14.73 -1.45
CA ILE A 585 -29.65 13.78 -0.92
C ILE A 585 -30.22 12.35 -0.96
N VAL A 586 -29.45 11.40 -1.50
CA VAL A 586 -29.79 9.98 -1.58
C VAL A 586 -28.63 9.13 -1.05
N PHE A 587 -28.84 8.37 0.02
CA PHE A 587 -27.82 7.50 0.62
C PHE A 587 -27.69 6.17 -0.14
N ASP A 588 -26.48 5.83 -0.60
CA ASP A 588 -26.14 4.61 -1.33
C ASP A 588 -25.50 3.52 -0.45
N HIS A 589 -24.79 3.94 0.60
CA HIS A 589 -24.36 3.08 1.70
C HIS A 589 -24.61 3.84 3.00
N PHE A 590 -25.05 3.13 4.04
CA PHE A 590 -25.19 3.68 5.39
C PHE A 590 -24.90 2.60 6.43
N LYS A 591 -23.84 2.79 7.21
CA LYS A 591 -23.54 2.02 8.42
C LYS A 591 -22.78 2.91 9.41
N ILE A 592 -23.49 3.46 10.37
CA ILE A 592 -22.95 4.12 11.56
C ILE A 592 -22.92 3.09 12.71
N LYS A 593 -22.10 3.29 13.75
CA LYS A 593 -22.16 2.45 14.95
C LYS A 593 -23.51 2.67 15.67
N ALA A 594 -23.99 1.60 16.27
CA ALA A 594 -25.01 1.54 17.31
C ALA A 594 -24.89 0.16 17.96
N ASP A 595 -25.32 -0.02 19.20
CA ASP A 595 -25.48 -1.35 19.79
C ASP A 595 -26.76 -2.05 19.33
N ASN A 596 -26.71 -3.39 19.30
CA ASN A 596 -27.73 -4.27 18.70
C ASN A 596 -29.10 -4.27 19.40
N ASN A 597 -29.31 -3.42 20.42
CA ASN A 597 -30.57 -3.33 21.19
C ASN A 597 -31.48 -2.18 20.73
N ALA A 598 -31.09 -1.39 19.73
CA ALA A 598 -31.86 -0.27 19.22
C ALA A 598 -33.08 -0.69 18.35
N ASN A 599 -34.08 -1.31 18.99
CA ASN A 599 -35.43 -1.50 18.41
C ASN A 599 -36.17 -0.15 18.30
N ALA A 600 -35.66 0.76 17.47
CA ALA A 600 -36.09 2.14 17.34
C ALA A 600 -37.40 2.28 16.52
N THR A 601 -38.51 1.78 17.06
CA THR A 601 -39.82 1.85 16.43
C THR A 601 -40.42 3.26 16.45
N VAL A 602 -40.61 3.83 15.26
CA VAL A 602 -41.72 4.76 14.89
C VAL A 602 -41.88 5.99 15.80
N GLY A 603 -41.04 7.01 15.57
CA GLY A 603 -41.19 8.35 16.16
C GLY A 603 -39.88 9.12 16.19
N ALA A 604 -39.79 10.24 15.45
CA ALA A 604 -38.63 11.14 15.43
C ALA A 604 -37.29 10.37 15.35
N TYR A 605 -37.08 9.64 14.25
CA TYR A 605 -36.12 8.53 14.16
C TYR A 605 -34.76 8.84 14.82
N GLY A 606 -34.28 7.85 15.59
CA GLY A 606 -32.97 7.83 16.25
C GLY A 606 -32.76 8.77 17.44
N SER A 607 -33.58 9.80 17.69
CA SER A 607 -33.27 10.83 18.71
C SER A 607 -33.16 10.30 20.15
N GLY A 608 -33.81 9.18 20.47
CA GLY A 608 -33.74 8.50 21.76
C GLY A 608 -32.93 7.19 21.79
N ALA A 609 -32.30 6.81 20.67
CA ALA A 609 -31.60 5.53 20.51
C ALA A 609 -30.18 5.65 19.92
N CYS A 610 -29.88 6.73 19.22
CA CYS A 610 -28.56 7.03 18.65
C CYS A 610 -27.80 7.98 19.57
N PHE A 611 -27.03 7.41 20.52
CA PHE A 611 -26.27 8.12 21.55
C PHE A 611 -24.76 7.80 21.56
N GLU A 612 -24.34 6.80 20.80
CA GLU A 612 -22.95 6.46 20.49
C GLU A 612 -22.49 7.36 19.32
N ASP A 613 -22.24 6.79 18.14
CA ASP A 613 -22.14 7.54 16.89
C ASP A 613 -23.53 7.89 16.32
N TRP A 614 -23.67 9.06 15.70
CA TRP A 614 -24.89 9.42 14.96
C TRP A 614 -24.67 10.42 13.83
N LEU A 615 -25.59 10.41 12.86
CA LEU A 615 -25.67 11.38 11.78
C LEU A 615 -26.95 12.20 11.93
N GLU A 616 -26.84 13.52 11.98
CA GLU A 616 -27.99 14.45 12.01
C GLU A 616 -28.11 15.22 10.69
N MET A 617 -29.35 15.49 10.28
CA MET A 617 -29.67 16.25 9.07
C MET A 617 -30.55 17.45 9.39
N TYR A 618 -30.25 18.61 8.82
CA TYR A 618 -30.95 19.88 9.05
C TYR A 618 -31.34 20.54 7.73
N VAL A 619 -32.50 21.22 7.71
CA VAL A 619 -32.82 22.22 6.70
C VAL A 619 -32.22 23.56 7.11
N VAL A 620 -31.46 24.18 6.22
CA VAL A 620 -30.79 25.46 6.47
C VAL A 620 -31.64 26.61 5.92
N TYR A 621 -31.94 27.61 6.75
CA TYR A 621 -32.73 28.79 6.39
C TYR A 621 -31.91 30.09 6.54
N ARG A 622 -32.40 31.20 5.95
CA ARG A 622 -31.66 32.49 5.86
C ARG A 622 -31.60 33.29 7.17
N ASP A 623 -32.40 32.89 8.15
CA ASP A 623 -32.44 33.43 9.52
C ASP A 623 -31.49 32.69 10.48
N ASN A 624 -30.73 31.71 9.97
CA ASN A 624 -29.91 30.76 10.72
C ASN A 624 -30.71 29.84 11.68
N ASN A 625 -32.02 29.69 11.48
CA ASN A 625 -32.85 28.76 12.26
C ASN A 625 -32.83 27.36 11.63
N ASP A 626 -31.73 26.63 11.80
CA ASP A 626 -31.52 25.30 11.21
C ASP A 626 -32.42 24.22 11.85
N ARG A 627 -33.48 23.82 11.15
CA ARG A 627 -34.49 22.87 11.67
C ARG A 627 -34.09 21.42 11.41
N LEU A 628 -34.08 20.61 12.48
CA LEU A 628 -33.72 19.19 12.45
C LEU A 628 -34.73 18.35 11.65
N LEU A 629 -34.24 17.46 10.80
CA LEU A 629 -35.02 16.45 10.07
C LEU A 629 -35.03 15.09 10.76
N GLY A 630 -33.93 14.70 11.41
CA GLY A 630 -33.80 13.41 12.08
C GLY A 630 -32.36 13.09 12.47
N ARG A 631 -32.20 12.05 13.30
CA ARG A 631 -30.91 11.50 13.75
C ARG A 631 -30.83 10.03 13.33
N TYR A 632 -29.70 9.57 12.81
CA TYR A 632 -29.59 8.25 12.18
C TYR A 632 -28.31 7.55 12.64
N CYS A 633 -28.41 6.28 13.00
CA CYS A 633 -27.30 5.43 13.43
C CYS A 633 -27.50 3.99 12.93
N GLY A 634 -26.59 3.07 13.24
CA GLY A 634 -26.73 1.67 12.80
C GLY A 634 -26.76 1.50 11.28
N LEU A 635 -27.55 0.53 10.80
CA LEU A 635 -27.72 0.21 9.37
C LEU A 635 -28.88 0.98 8.69
N THR A 636 -29.58 1.85 9.42
CA THR A 636 -30.90 2.33 9.02
C THR A 636 -30.82 3.65 8.27
N ALA A 637 -30.68 3.52 6.95
CA ALA A 637 -30.43 4.64 6.04
C ALA A 637 -31.57 5.69 6.04
N PRO A 638 -31.24 6.99 6.09
CA PRO A 638 -32.21 8.06 5.87
C PRO A 638 -32.90 7.88 4.52
N GLY A 639 -34.23 8.06 4.49
CA GLY A 639 -34.95 8.10 3.22
C GLY A 639 -34.60 9.34 2.40
N PRO A 640 -34.75 9.31 1.05
CA PRO A 640 -34.31 10.41 0.18
C PRO A 640 -34.83 11.76 0.68
N VAL A 641 -33.92 12.71 0.91
CA VAL A 641 -34.23 14.03 1.48
C VAL A 641 -34.21 15.08 0.37
N GLU A 642 -35.30 15.83 0.23
CA GLU A 642 -35.37 17.02 -0.63
C GLU A 642 -35.59 18.25 0.27
N SER A 643 -34.74 19.28 0.18
CA SER A 643 -34.91 20.52 0.95
C SER A 643 -36.18 21.26 0.52
N PRO A 644 -37.00 21.80 1.43
CA PRO A 644 -38.20 22.54 1.05
C PRO A 644 -37.89 23.81 0.26
N ARG A 645 -38.83 24.25 -0.57
CA ARG A 645 -38.73 25.50 -1.34
C ARG A 645 -38.46 26.69 -0.42
N GLY A 646 -37.48 27.51 -0.77
CA GLY A 646 -37.09 28.70 0.01
C GLY A 646 -36.01 28.44 1.09
N ALA A 647 -35.65 27.18 1.35
CA ALA A 647 -34.43 26.86 2.09
C ALA A 647 -33.17 27.38 1.36
N VAL A 648 -32.10 27.57 2.12
CA VAL A 648 -30.74 27.79 1.59
C VAL A 648 -30.11 26.47 1.15
N GLY A 649 -30.52 25.38 1.80
CA GLY A 649 -30.14 24.01 1.44
C GLY A 649 -30.20 23.08 2.64
N LEU A 650 -29.19 22.23 2.79
CA LEU A 650 -29.13 21.19 3.81
C LEU A 650 -27.77 21.19 4.52
N ARG A 651 -27.76 20.86 5.81
CA ARG A 651 -26.56 20.52 6.57
C ARG A 651 -26.67 19.08 7.06
N ILE A 652 -25.61 18.31 6.93
CA ILE A 652 -25.45 16.99 7.55
C ILE A 652 -24.29 17.10 8.53
N THR A 653 -24.42 16.48 9.71
CA THR A 653 -23.31 16.36 10.66
C THR A 653 -23.19 14.91 11.12
N LEU A 654 -22.01 14.31 10.99
CA LEU A 654 -21.63 13.06 11.62
C LEU A 654 -20.96 13.39 12.96
N HIS A 655 -21.37 12.72 14.02
CA HIS A 655 -20.77 12.72 15.34
C HIS A 655 -20.28 11.30 15.64
N THR A 656 -19.06 11.18 16.16
CA THR A 656 -18.50 9.88 16.59
C THR A 656 -17.90 9.97 18.00
N ASP A 657 -18.09 8.92 18.79
CA ASP A 657 -17.52 8.81 20.14
C ASP A 657 -16.11 8.20 20.11
N GLN A 658 -15.53 7.88 21.27
CA GLN A 658 -14.12 7.46 21.37
C GLN A 658 -13.88 5.98 20.97
N GLU A 659 -14.92 5.15 20.87
CA GLU A 659 -14.82 3.70 20.68
C GLU A 659 -15.44 3.20 19.34
N SER A 660 -15.29 1.90 19.06
CA SER A 660 -16.15 1.09 18.18
C SER A 660 -16.66 1.65 16.83
N VAL A 661 -15.79 2.24 16.01
CA VAL A 661 -16.14 2.83 14.69
C VAL A 661 -16.70 1.85 13.63
N ALA A 662 -17.53 2.35 12.71
CA ALA A 662 -18.11 1.61 11.58
C ALA A 662 -17.63 2.10 10.19
N SER A 663 -18.03 1.42 9.11
CA SER A 663 -17.62 1.72 7.72
C SER A 663 -18.27 2.97 7.12
N GLY A 664 -19.23 3.57 7.81
CA GLY A 664 -19.79 4.87 7.48
C GLY A 664 -20.77 4.87 6.31
N PHE A 665 -20.83 6.00 5.61
CA PHE A 665 -21.83 6.25 4.58
C PHE A 665 -21.22 6.74 3.28
N LYS A 666 -21.94 6.48 2.18
CA LYS A 666 -21.76 7.12 0.89
C LYS A 666 -23.12 7.54 0.36
N ALA A 667 -23.21 8.75 -0.19
CA ALA A 667 -24.45 9.31 -0.70
C ALA A 667 -24.18 10.15 -1.97
N ARG A 668 -25.24 10.45 -2.70
CA ARG A 668 -25.25 11.38 -3.83
C ARG A 668 -26.03 12.64 -3.48
N TYR A 669 -25.56 13.78 -3.98
CA TYR A 669 -26.25 15.07 -3.89
C TYR A 669 -26.58 15.60 -5.28
N PHE A 670 -27.70 16.33 -5.35
CA PHE A 670 -28.21 16.96 -6.56
C PHE A 670 -28.76 18.33 -6.21
N PHE A 671 -28.47 19.33 -7.05
CA PHE A 671 -29.08 20.65 -7.02
C PHE A 671 -29.98 20.76 -8.25
N GLU A 672 -31.29 20.84 -8.01
CA GLU A 672 -32.32 20.84 -9.05
C GLU A 672 -33.21 22.08 -8.92
N SER A 673 -33.84 22.51 -10.03
CA SER A 673 -34.73 23.67 -10.00
C SER A 673 -35.92 23.44 -9.07
N ALA A 674 -36.24 24.44 -8.24
CA ALA A 674 -37.24 24.30 -7.19
C ALA A 674 -38.63 24.03 -7.77
N LYS A 675 -39.26 22.98 -7.26
CA LYS A 675 -40.59 22.50 -7.60
C LYS A 675 -41.67 23.44 -7.05
N SER A 676 -42.93 23.10 -7.31
CA SER A 676 -44.06 23.76 -6.64
C SER A 676 -44.05 23.46 -5.13
N ASP A 677 -44.84 24.18 -4.35
CA ASP A 677 -44.97 23.90 -2.90
C ASP A 677 -45.72 22.58 -2.62
N ALA A 678 -46.45 22.06 -3.62
CA ALA A 678 -46.95 20.68 -3.66
C ALA A 678 -45.88 19.66 -4.15
N GLY A 679 -44.73 20.11 -4.65
CA GLY A 679 -43.74 19.27 -5.33
C GLY A 679 -44.17 18.89 -6.75
N ASP A 680 -43.99 17.63 -7.10
CA ASP A 680 -44.39 17.01 -8.37
C ASP A 680 -45.87 16.54 -8.37
N CYS A 681 -46.44 16.28 -7.19
CA CYS A 681 -47.87 15.98 -7.02
C CYS A 681 -48.37 16.31 -5.61
N GLY A 682 -49.65 16.67 -5.46
CA GLY A 682 -50.24 16.94 -4.15
C GLY A 682 -51.09 18.21 -4.15
N GLY A 683 -51.20 18.87 -3.00
CA GLY A 683 -52.06 20.05 -2.85
C GLY A 683 -52.14 20.59 -1.42
N ASN A 684 -52.99 21.60 -1.23
CA ASN A 684 -53.30 22.18 0.07
C ASN A 684 -54.82 22.09 0.28
N PHE A 685 -55.25 21.36 1.30
CA PHE A 685 -56.65 21.19 1.68
C PHE A 685 -57.00 22.16 2.81
N SER A 686 -58.09 22.90 2.67
CA SER A 686 -58.53 23.88 3.67
C SER A 686 -60.02 24.13 3.60
N ASN A 687 -60.67 24.24 4.78
CA ASN A 687 -62.14 24.38 4.91
C ASN A 687 -62.96 23.16 4.45
N GLU A 688 -62.32 22.02 4.23
CA GLU A 688 -62.94 20.72 3.91
C GLU A 688 -63.09 19.88 5.20
N ASP A 689 -64.16 19.07 5.30
CA ASP A 689 -64.47 18.31 6.53
C ASP A 689 -63.65 17.01 6.66
N SER A 690 -63.32 16.35 5.54
CA SER A 690 -62.40 15.21 5.47
C SER A 690 -61.82 15.09 4.05
N GLY A 691 -60.88 14.17 3.84
CA GLY A 691 -60.35 13.86 2.52
C GLY A 691 -59.48 12.61 2.47
N ILE A 692 -59.19 12.16 1.25
CA ILE A 692 -58.38 10.96 0.98
C ILE A 692 -57.10 11.37 0.26
N ILE A 693 -55.96 10.96 0.81
CA ILE A 693 -54.63 11.12 0.22
C ILE A 693 -54.10 9.74 -0.17
N ALA A 694 -53.71 9.57 -1.44
CA ALA A 694 -53.14 8.33 -1.94
C ALA A 694 -51.86 8.55 -2.75
N SER A 695 -50.99 7.56 -2.76
CA SER A 695 -49.74 7.59 -3.55
C SER A 695 -50.02 7.61 -5.06
N PRO A 696 -49.15 8.21 -5.89
CA PRO A 696 -49.30 8.23 -7.34
C PRO A 696 -49.53 6.84 -7.94
N ASN A 697 -50.53 6.73 -8.82
CA ASN A 697 -51.01 5.50 -9.49
C ASN A 697 -51.76 4.48 -8.59
N TRP A 698 -52.00 4.75 -7.29
CA TRP A 698 -52.73 3.85 -6.38
C TRP A 698 -54.07 3.36 -6.98
N PRO A 699 -54.43 2.07 -6.86
CA PRO A 699 -53.76 0.99 -6.09
C PRO A 699 -52.63 0.26 -6.85
N THR A 700 -52.23 0.76 -8.03
CA THR A 700 -51.01 0.26 -8.70
C THR A 700 -49.78 0.98 -8.15
N GLY A 701 -48.63 0.30 -8.18
CA GLY A 701 -47.42 0.82 -7.56
C GLY A 701 -46.95 2.17 -8.12
N TYR A 702 -46.38 2.97 -7.23
CA TYR A 702 -45.77 4.25 -7.58
C TYR A 702 -44.49 4.04 -8.41
N LYS A 703 -43.89 5.13 -8.93
CA LYS A 703 -42.80 5.05 -9.91
C LYS A 703 -41.58 5.86 -9.46
N ALA A 704 -40.41 5.36 -9.85
CA ALA A 704 -39.13 6.04 -9.68
C ALA A 704 -39.09 7.39 -10.44
N PRO A 705 -38.12 8.26 -10.12
CA PRO A 705 -37.90 9.54 -10.79
C PRO A 705 -37.77 9.46 -12.32
N GLY A 706 -38.19 10.52 -12.99
CA GLY A 706 -37.97 10.69 -14.43
C GLY A 706 -36.48 10.65 -14.78
N ARG A 707 -36.14 10.22 -16.01
CA ARG A 707 -34.74 10.01 -16.42
C ARG A 707 -33.92 11.30 -16.37
N GLY A 708 -33.15 11.47 -15.30
CA GLY A 708 -32.30 12.64 -15.06
C GLY A 708 -32.73 13.53 -13.88
N MET A 709 -33.83 13.19 -13.19
CA MET A 709 -34.25 13.76 -11.92
C MET A 709 -33.69 12.96 -10.74
N ALA A 710 -33.42 13.62 -9.61
CA ALA A 710 -32.92 12.97 -8.39
C ALA A 710 -34.03 12.34 -7.54
N SER A 711 -35.18 13.02 -7.46
CA SER A 711 -36.34 12.64 -6.65
C SER A 711 -37.66 12.97 -7.37
N ASN A 712 -38.69 12.13 -7.16
CA ASN A 712 -40.06 12.63 -7.18
C ASN A 712 -40.44 12.93 -5.72
N ALA A 713 -41.04 14.09 -5.46
CA ALA A 713 -41.50 14.50 -4.15
C ALA A 713 -42.93 15.03 -4.26
N CYS A 714 -43.85 14.45 -3.49
CA CYS A 714 -45.24 14.89 -3.41
C CYS A 714 -45.52 15.47 -2.02
N ASN A 715 -46.26 16.57 -1.95
CA ASN A 715 -46.54 17.27 -0.69
C ASN A 715 -48.02 17.60 -0.56
N TRP A 716 -48.59 17.23 0.58
CA TRP A 716 -49.94 17.57 0.99
C TRP A 716 -49.89 18.36 2.28
N VAL A 717 -50.53 19.52 2.30
CA VAL A 717 -50.80 20.29 3.52
C VAL A 717 -52.30 20.21 3.80
N MET A 718 -52.67 19.98 5.05
CA MET A 718 -54.06 19.94 5.50
C MET A 718 -54.22 20.99 6.59
N THR A 719 -55.27 21.82 6.48
CA THR A 719 -55.54 22.92 7.39
C THR A 719 -56.99 22.83 7.89
N ALA A 720 -57.16 22.35 9.12
CA ALA A 720 -58.42 22.41 9.84
C ALA A 720 -58.81 23.86 10.19
N ARG A 721 -60.09 24.06 10.44
CA ARG A 721 -60.71 25.33 10.84
C ARG A 721 -60.29 25.70 12.28
N PRO A 722 -60.36 26.99 12.66
CA PRO A 722 -60.07 27.43 14.01
C PRO A 722 -60.89 26.69 15.08
N GLY A 723 -60.20 26.00 15.99
CA GLY A 723 -60.78 25.19 17.06
C GLY A 723 -60.80 23.67 16.81
N TYR A 724 -60.45 23.22 15.60
CA TYR A 724 -60.41 21.81 15.22
C TYR A 724 -58.97 21.28 15.08
N LYS A 725 -58.86 19.95 15.03
CA LYS A 725 -57.64 19.17 14.76
C LYS A 725 -57.87 18.25 13.56
N LEU A 726 -56.82 17.57 13.12
CA LEU A 726 -56.85 16.58 12.05
C LEU A 726 -56.58 15.19 12.62
N SER A 727 -57.54 14.28 12.46
CA SER A 727 -57.35 12.83 12.52
C SER A 727 -56.69 12.39 11.22
N ILE A 728 -55.66 11.53 11.28
CA ILE A 728 -54.93 11.01 10.11
C ILE A 728 -54.78 9.49 10.27
N ASN A 729 -55.49 8.73 9.45
CA ASN A 729 -55.63 7.28 9.53
C ASN A 729 -55.02 6.60 8.29
N PHE A 730 -53.98 5.79 8.47
CA PHE A 730 -53.35 5.02 7.40
C PHE A 730 -54.03 3.65 7.27
N GLU A 731 -55.06 3.57 6.41
CA GLU A 731 -55.74 2.30 6.12
C GLU A 731 -54.78 1.26 5.51
N GLN A 732 -54.06 1.66 4.47
CA GLN A 732 -53.13 0.81 3.72
C GLN A 732 -51.83 1.56 3.46
N PHE A 733 -50.70 0.89 3.68
CA PHE A 733 -49.37 1.47 3.52
C PHE A 733 -48.34 0.38 3.23
N GLY A 734 -47.60 0.52 2.13
CA GLY A 734 -46.53 -0.36 1.67
C GLY A 734 -45.55 0.40 0.77
N LEU A 735 -44.42 0.82 1.36
CA LEU A 735 -43.30 1.51 0.69
C LEU A 735 -42.02 0.67 0.77
N GLU A 736 -41.06 0.89 -0.14
CA GLU A 736 -39.75 0.22 -0.08
C GLU A 736 -38.89 0.68 1.10
N GLY A 737 -38.84 -0.14 2.15
CA GLY A 737 -37.94 0.05 3.28
C GLY A 737 -38.07 -1.07 4.31
N ASP A 738 -37.22 -1.01 5.33
CA ASP A 738 -37.22 -1.90 6.49
C ASP A 738 -36.72 -1.07 7.69
N PRO A 739 -37.61 -0.33 8.38
CA PRO A 739 -37.23 0.67 9.40
C PRO A 739 -36.25 0.19 10.50
N PRO A 740 -36.33 -1.05 11.04
CA PRO A 740 -35.34 -1.52 12.01
C PRO A 740 -34.01 -2.00 11.40
N ASN A 741 -33.99 -2.57 10.19
CA ASN A 741 -32.78 -3.23 9.67
C ASN A 741 -32.04 -2.45 8.56
N ARG A 742 -32.73 -1.59 7.80
CA ARG A 742 -32.19 -0.90 6.60
C ARG A 742 -32.65 0.54 6.41
N GLY A 743 -33.65 1.00 7.16
CA GLY A 743 -34.25 2.33 7.00
C GLY A 743 -35.08 2.43 5.72
N CYS A 744 -35.12 3.63 5.12
CA CYS A 744 -36.02 3.96 4.00
C CYS A 744 -35.30 4.31 2.67
N PRO A 745 -34.22 3.61 2.26
CA PRO A 745 -33.25 4.10 1.27
C PRO A 745 -33.78 4.30 -0.16
N ALA A 746 -34.98 3.82 -0.47
CA ALA A 746 -35.60 3.94 -1.79
C ALA A 746 -36.77 4.93 -1.80
N ALA A 747 -37.72 4.78 -0.87
CA ALA A 747 -38.89 5.64 -0.74
C ALA A 747 -39.25 5.89 0.74
N VAL A 748 -39.75 7.09 1.05
CA VAL A 748 -40.11 7.50 2.42
C VAL A 748 -41.32 8.42 2.42
N LEU A 749 -42.20 8.26 3.41
CA LEU A 749 -43.23 9.23 3.76
C LEU A 749 -42.84 9.92 5.06
N ARG A 750 -43.01 11.24 5.12
CA ARG A 750 -42.73 12.10 6.28
C ARG A 750 -44.00 12.79 6.72
N LEU A 751 -44.39 12.61 7.97
CA LEU A 751 -45.58 13.22 8.59
C LEU A 751 -45.16 14.24 9.65
N TRP A 752 -45.65 15.48 9.51
CA TRP A 752 -45.62 16.52 10.53
C TRP A 752 -47.03 16.67 11.10
N VAL A 753 -47.24 16.20 12.34
CA VAL A 753 -48.49 16.42 13.12
C VAL A 753 -48.58 17.81 13.75
N ASN A 754 -47.54 18.62 13.56
CA ASN A 754 -47.47 20.04 13.89
C ASN A 754 -46.47 20.68 12.92
N VAL A 755 -46.92 21.59 12.06
CA VAL A 755 -46.03 22.23 11.07
C VAL A 755 -45.17 23.33 11.72
N ASP A 756 -45.70 23.99 12.74
CA ASP A 756 -45.12 25.17 13.39
C ASP A 756 -44.15 24.84 14.54
N SER A 757 -44.06 23.58 14.96
CA SER A 757 -43.13 23.10 15.99
C SER A 757 -41.83 22.59 15.38
N ASP A 758 -40.67 22.95 15.96
CA ASP A 758 -39.35 22.48 15.52
C ASP A 758 -39.07 20.97 15.74
N GLN A 759 -40.07 20.20 16.18
CA GLN A 759 -40.00 18.74 16.19
C GLN A 759 -39.76 18.17 14.77
N PRO A 760 -38.88 17.16 14.63
CA PRO A 760 -38.65 16.47 13.37
C PRO A 760 -39.90 15.65 12.95
N PRO A 761 -40.08 15.37 11.65
CA PRO A 761 -41.15 14.51 11.18
C PRO A 761 -41.06 13.07 11.70
N LEU A 762 -42.19 12.39 11.67
CA LEU A 762 -42.23 10.94 11.67
C LEU A 762 -41.88 10.43 10.26
N GLU A 763 -40.78 9.70 10.11
CA GLU A 763 -40.47 8.97 8.88
C GLU A 763 -41.13 7.58 8.88
N LEU A 764 -41.74 7.20 7.76
CA LEU A 764 -42.44 5.94 7.54
C LEU A 764 -42.00 5.30 6.22
N CYS A 765 -41.71 4.00 6.25
CA CYS A 765 -41.52 3.11 5.11
C CYS A 765 -41.72 1.65 5.54
N GLY A 766 -41.60 0.69 4.61
CA GLY A 766 -41.99 -0.70 4.84
C GLY A 766 -43.50 -0.90 4.66
N GLU A 767 -44.01 -2.04 5.14
CA GLU A 767 -45.42 -2.44 5.04
C GLU A 767 -46.09 -2.37 6.43
N LYS A 768 -47.26 -1.72 6.53
CA LYS A 768 -48.01 -1.61 7.78
C LYS A 768 -48.69 -2.95 8.11
N PRO A 769 -48.40 -3.60 9.25
CA PRO A 769 -49.08 -4.83 9.65
C PRO A 769 -50.60 -4.67 9.72
N ALA A 770 -51.33 -5.75 9.41
CA ALA A 770 -52.80 -5.76 9.46
C ALA A 770 -53.36 -5.55 10.88
N ILE A 771 -52.57 -5.86 11.92
CA ILE A 771 -52.93 -5.71 13.34
C ILE A 771 -52.53 -4.33 13.92
N GLU A 772 -51.81 -3.50 13.16
CA GLU A 772 -51.38 -2.17 13.61
C GLU A 772 -52.28 -1.05 13.09
N HIS A 773 -52.69 -0.17 14.00
CA HIS A 773 -53.46 1.02 13.71
C HIS A 773 -52.54 2.25 13.68
N TRP A 774 -52.03 2.58 12.49
CA TRP A 774 -51.23 3.79 12.28
C TRP A 774 -52.16 5.00 12.18
N HIS A 775 -52.53 5.53 13.34
CA HIS A 775 -53.42 6.68 13.51
C HIS A 775 -52.68 7.79 14.27
N TYR A 776 -52.83 9.02 13.79
CA TYR A 776 -52.18 10.19 14.35
C TYR A 776 -53.17 11.36 14.42
N ILE A 777 -53.10 12.17 15.48
CA ILE A 777 -53.91 13.38 15.65
C ILE A 777 -52.97 14.59 15.66
N SER A 778 -53.30 15.63 14.91
CA SER A 778 -52.52 16.88 14.92
C SER A 778 -52.62 17.62 16.24
N THR A 779 -51.53 18.23 16.70
CA THR A 779 -51.53 19.05 17.94
C THR A 779 -51.90 20.51 17.70
N GLY A 780 -51.98 20.93 16.42
CA GLY A 780 -52.54 22.20 15.98
C GLY A 780 -53.51 22.00 14.79
N GLN A 781 -53.91 23.10 14.15
CA GLN A 781 -54.80 23.09 12.98
C GLN A 781 -54.14 22.54 11.71
N THR A 782 -52.80 22.55 11.64
CA THR A 782 -52.02 22.24 10.45
C THR A 782 -51.28 20.91 10.57
N ALA A 783 -51.37 20.10 9.52
CA ALA A 783 -50.53 18.92 9.32
C ALA A 783 -49.94 18.92 7.92
N ARG A 784 -48.81 18.23 7.74
CA ARG A 784 -48.17 18.03 6.43
C ARG A 784 -47.77 16.58 6.24
N ILE A 785 -48.04 16.05 5.05
CA ILE A 785 -47.46 14.79 4.55
C ILE A 785 -46.55 15.13 3.38
N SER A 786 -45.35 14.55 3.35
CA SER A 786 -44.46 14.57 2.19
C SER A 786 -44.08 13.14 1.83
N PHE A 787 -44.13 12.77 0.56
CA PHE A 787 -43.73 11.46 0.05
C PHE A 787 -42.60 11.64 -0.96
N THR A 788 -41.45 11.02 -0.73
CA THR A 788 -40.25 11.19 -1.56
C THR A 788 -39.73 9.83 -2.03
N THR A 789 -39.42 9.72 -3.33
CA THR A 789 -38.91 8.51 -3.99
C THR A 789 -37.62 8.82 -4.73
N SER A 790 -36.69 7.86 -4.76
CA SER A 790 -35.37 7.97 -5.39
C SER A 790 -35.24 7.06 -6.61
N ASP A 791 -34.09 7.13 -7.30
CA ASP A 791 -33.75 6.28 -8.44
C ASP A 791 -33.64 4.76 -8.14
N LYS A 792 -33.89 4.36 -6.89
CA LYS A 792 -33.92 2.97 -6.41
C LYS A 792 -35.32 2.38 -6.25
N THR A 793 -36.36 3.21 -6.36
CA THR A 793 -37.75 2.75 -6.29
C THR A 793 -38.05 1.73 -7.40
N VAL A 794 -38.76 0.67 -7.02
CA VAL A 794 -39.19 -0.41 -7.93
C VAL A 794 -40.69 -0.30 -8.24
N GLY A 795 -41.48 0.17 -7.26
CA GLY A 795 -42.92 0.37 -7.31
C GLY A 795 -43.67 -0.55 -6.36
N ALA A 796 -43.43 -0.43 -5.05
CA ALA A 796 -44.30 -1.01 -4.02
C ALA A 796 -45.74 -0.46 -4.11
N GLN A 797 -46.70 -1.12 -3.45
CA GLN A 797 -48.14 -0.84 -3.63
C GLN A 797 -48.50 0.64 -3.36
N GLY A 798 -47.84 1.29 -2.41
CA GLY A 798 -48.08 2.68 -2.05
C GLY A 798 -48.92 2.84 -0.79
N PHE A 799 -49.76 3.87 -0.72
CA PHE A 799 -50.61 4.11 0.46
C PHE A 799 -51.97 4.73 0.12
N ARG A 800 -52.93 4.52 1.02
CA ARG A 800 -54.20 5.26 1.14
C ARG A 800 -54.36 5.73 2.59
N VAL A 801 -54.51 7.04 2.75
CA VAL A 801 -54.68 7.75 4.03
C VAL A 801 -56.01 8.49 3.99
N VAL A 802 -56.81 8.33 5.04
CA VAL A 802 -57.98 9.18 5.31
C VAL A 802 -57.54 10.24 6.31
N TRP A 803 -57.90 11.50 6.06
CA TRP A 803 -57.77 12.56 7.06
C TRP A 803 -59.16 13.17 7.34
N THR A 804 -59.43 13.50 8.61
CA THR A 804 -60.75 13.99 9.07
C THR A 804 -60.57 15.20 9.96
N GLU A 805 -61.37 16.25 9.78
CA GLU A 805 -61.48 17.34 10.74
C GLU A 805 -62.23 16.86 11.99
N ILE A 806 -61.57 16.89 13.15
CA ILE A 806 -62.11 16.44 14.43
C ILE A 806 -62.14 17.57 15.48
N GLN A 807 -63.11 17.50 16.38
CA GLN A 807 -63.20 18.38 17.55
C GLN A 807 -63.15 17.55 18.84
N ASP A 808 -62.43 18.05 19.84
CA ASP A 808 -62.47 17.50 21.20
C ASP A 808 -63.91 17.61 21.74
N SER A 809 -64.44 16.55 22.33
CA SER A 809 -65.80 16.52 22.88
C SER A 809 -65.95 17.46 24.08
N GLY A 810 -67.08 18.19 24.14
CA GLY A 810 -67.29 19.25 25.11
C GLY A 810 -67.46 18.76 26.56
N PRO A 811 -67.21 19.63 27.57
CA PRO A 811 -67.32 19.27 28.98
C PRO A 811 -68.78 19.09 29.44
N GLY A 812 -69.32 17.89 29.21
CA GLY A 812 -70.62 17.47 29.73
C GLY A 812 -70.63 17.24 31.25
N PRO A 813 -71.78 17.36 31.93
CA PRO A 813 -71.89 17.06 33.36
C PRO A 813 -71.76 15.55 33.63
N PRO A 814 -71.25 15.09 34.80
CA PRO A 814 -70.77 13.70 34.99
C PRO A 814 -71.83 12.56 35.03
N SER A 815 -73.05 12.81 34.57
CA SER A 815 -74.21 11.91 34.71
C SER A 815 -75.00 11.69 33.41
N ILE A 816 -74.63 12.37 32.32
CA ILE A 816 -75.05 12.09 30.94
C ILE A 816 -73.76 12.13 30.11
N GLY A 817 -73.62 11.25 29.12
CA GLY A 817 -72.39 11.13 28.33
C GLY A 817 -71.97 12.45 27.67
N LEU A 818 -70.68 12.53 27.31
CA LEU A 818 -70.17 13.62 26.48
C LEU A 818 -71.02 13.68 25.19
N LEU A 819 -71.35 14.89 24.75
CA LEU A 819 -72.21 15.14 23.60
C LEU A 819 -71.50 16.13 22.66
N CYS A 820 -71.45 15.77 21.38
CA CYS A 820 -71.15 16.71 20.31
C CYS A 820 -72.32 17.69 20.11
N GLU A 821 -72.10 18.84 19.46
CA GLU A 821 -73.19 19.79 19.19
C GLU A 821 -74.14 19.21 18.13
N SER A 822 -75.22 18.58 18.61
CA SER A 822 -76.05 17.60 17.88
C SER A 822 -76.94 18.17 16.76
N THR A 823 -76.52 19.28 16.15
CA THR A 823 -77.15 19.90 14.97
C THR A 823 -76.18 19.91 13.77
N TYR A 824 -74.87 19.75 13.98
CA TYR A 824 -73.84 19.81 12.92
C TYR A 824 -72.73 18.76 13.04
N HIS A 825 -72.70 17.99 14.14
CA HIS A 825 -71.63 17.04 14.45
C HIS A 825 -72.15 15.64 14.79
N TYR A 826 -71.50 14.64 14.20
CA TYR A 826 -71.62 13.24 14.60
C TYR A 826 -70.60 12.91 15.70
N GLN A 827 -70.93 11.93 16.54
CA GLN A 827 -70.11 11.49 17.66
C GLN A 827 -69.61 10.07 17.46
N CYS A 828 -68.30 9.91 17.30
CA CYS A 828 -67.65 8.61 17.20
C CYS A 828 -67.57 7.92 18.57
N GLU A 829 -67.57 6.58 18.59
CA GLU A 829 -67.41 5.78 19.82
C GLU A 829 -66.07 6.04 20.51
N VAL A 830 -65.02 6.36 19.74
CA VAL A 830 -63.71 6.79 20.26
C VAL A 830 -63.70 8.17 20.95
N GLY A 831 -64.83 8.88 21.00
CA GLY A 831 -65.06 10.01 21.91
C GLY A 831 -64.72 11.40 21.38
N TYR A 832 -64.48 11.56 20.07
CA TYR A 832 -64.38 12.87 19.40
C TYR A 832 -65.51 13.10 18.40
N CYS A 833 -65.67 14.36 17.99
CA CYS A 833 -66.74 14.82 17.11
C CYS A 833 -66.22 15.03 15.68
N ILE A 834 -66.98 14.56 14.69
CA ILE A 834 -66.75 14.81 13.25
C ILE A 834 -67.93 15.62 12.67
N SER A 835 -67.81 16.16 11.45
CA SER A 835 -68.97 16.80 10.80
C SER A 835 -70.06 15.77 10.49
N ASP A 836 -71.32 16.09 10.78
CA ASP A 836 -72.47 15.19 10.52
C ASP A 836 -72.63 14.84 9.02
N LYS A 837 -72.04 15.65 8.12
CA LYS A 837 -71.99 15.37 6.67
C LYS A 837 -71.13 14.16 6.27
N LEU A 838 -70.28 13.69 7.18
CA LEU A 838 -69.34 12.57 6.98
C LEU A 838 -69.92 11.22 7.40
N ARG A 839 -71.20 11.21 7.80
CA ARG A 839 -71.94 10.01 8.16
C ARG A 839 -72.60 9.44 6.90
N CYS A 840 -72.39 8.15 6.62
CA CYS A 840 -72.85 7.47 5.42
C CYS A 840 -72.22 8.00 4.13
N ASP A 841 -70.95 8.40 4.17
CA ASP A 841 -70.21 8.92 3.00
C ASP A 841 -69.37 7.85 2.27
N GLY A 842 -69.30 6.62 2.80
CA GLY A 842 -68.51 5.51 2.30
C GLY A 842 -67.06 5.47 2.80
N VAL A 843 -66.69 6.33 3.75
CA VAL A 843 -65.35 6.46 4.35
C VAL A 843 -65.44 6.36 5.86
N LYS A 844 -64.48 5.66 6.49
CA LYS A 844 -64.41 5.49 7.94
C LYS A 844 -63.72 6.70 8.57
N ASN A 845 -64.47 7.80 8.65
CA ASN A 845 -64.03 9.10 9.16
C ASN A 845 -63.79 9.07 10.68
N CYS A 846 -64.51 8.20 11.42
CA CYS A 846 -64.36 7.99 12.85
C CYS A 846 -63.04 7.32 13.28
N GLY A 847 -62.26 6.73 12.37
CA GLY A 847 -60.85 6.40 12.61
C GLY A 847 -60.54 4.92 12.86
N PRO A 848 -59.56 4.57 13.72
CA PRO A 848 -59.03 3.22 13.81
C PRO A 848 -59.96 2.26 14.57
N GLY A 849 -60.68 1.41 13.84
CA GLY A 849 -61.56 0.38 14.42
C GLY A 849 -62.94 0.88 14.84
N ASP A 850 -63.27 2.13 14.51
CA ASP A 850 -64.58 2.75 14.70
C ASP A 850 -65.15 3.08 13.32
N ASP A 851 -66.26 2.42 12.96
CA ASP A 851 -67.05 2.67 11.76
C ASP A 851 -68.50 3.01 12.10
N SER A 852 -68.73 3.58 13.29
CA SER A 852 -70.06 3.97 13.75
C SER A 852 -70.76 4.96 12.82
N ASP A 853 -70.00 5.80 12.12
CA ASP A 853 -70.44 6.72 11.07
C ASP A 853 -71.12 5.98 9.89
N GLU A 854 -70.59 4.81 9.52
CA GLU A 854 -71.07 4.00 8.40
C GLU A 854 -72.00 2.83 8.82
N LEU A 855 -71.93 2.38 10.07
CA LEU A 855 -72.61 1.15 10.54
C LEU A 855 -74.15 1.28 10.63
N HIS A 856 -74.66 2.52 10.71
CA HIS A 856 -76.09 2.82 10.92
C HIS A 856 -76.70 3.66 9.78
N CYS A 857 -76.40 3.24 8.55
CA CYS A 857 -76.93 3.82 7.32
C CYS A 857 -78.12 3.00 6.82
N THR A 858 -79.32 3.58 6.84
CA THR A 858 -80.47 3.02 6.11
C THR A 858 -80.27 3.26 4.62
N GLU A 859 -80.40 2.22 3.80
CA GLU A 859 -80.34 2.30 2.33
C GLU A 859 -81.54 3.07 1.73
N GLU A 860 -81.62 4.39 1.96
CA GLU A 860 -82.26 5.29 1.00
C GLU A 860 -81.29 5.54 -0.16
N ALA A 861 -81.09 4.48 -0.96
CA ALA A 861 -80.35 4.58 -2.20
C ALA A 861 -81.07 5.57 -3.13
N ALA A 862 -80.45 6.73 -3.32
CA ALA A 862 -80.84 7.68 -4.35
C ALA A 862 -80.44 7.13 -5.74
N GLU A 863 -81.13 6.08 -6.19
CA GLU A 863 -81.04 5.59 -7.55
C GLU A 863 -81.56 6.66 -8.52
N GLU A 864 -80.66 7.51 -9.02
CA GLU A 864 -80.91 8.27 -10.25
C GLU A 864 -80.99 7.28 -11.43
N ASP A 865 -82.18 6.72 -11.61
CA ASP A 865 -82.54 5.61 -12.48
C ASP A 865 -82.20 5.82 -13.98
N HIS A 866 -80.92 5.67 -14.29
CA HIS A 866 -80.39 5.65 -15.66
C HIS A 866 -80.67 4.32 -16.35
N ASP A 867 -80.83 3.21 -15.61
CA ASP A 867 -81.03 1.88 -16.18
C ASP A 867 -82.44 1.70 -16.75
N VAL A 868 -83.50 2.26 -16.17
CA VAL A 868 -84.82 2.30 -16.83
C VAL A 868 -84.77 3.16 -18.09
N LEU A 869 -83.97 4.23 -18.15
CA LEU A 869 -83.80 5.02 -19.38
C LEU A 869 -83.08 4.21 -20.47
N ILE A 870 -82.06 3.42 -20.09
CA ILE A 870 -81.34 2.51 -20.99
C ILE A 870 -82.25 1.36 -21.44
N ILE A 871 -83.02 0.75 -20.54
CA ILE A 871 -83.98 -0.33 -20.85
C ILE A 871 -85.09 0.18 -21.77
N ILE A 872 -85.68 1.36 -21.49
CA ILE A 872 -86.70 1.96 -22.35
C ILE A 872 -86.13 2.26 -23.75
N THR A 873 -84.93 2.85 -23.85
CA THR A 873 -84.32 3.15 -25.15
C THR A 873 -83.96 1.87 -25.93
N LEU A 874 -83.45 0.83 -25.27
CA LEU A 874 -83.19 -0.47 -25.89
C LEU A 874 -84.48 -1.18 -26.34
N VAL A 875 -85.55 -1.12 -25.55
CA VAL A 875 -86.88 -1.66 -25.91
C VAL A 875 -87.46 -0.90 -27.11
N VAL A 876 -87.39 0.44 -27.12
CA VAL A 876 -87.85 1.28 -28.24
C VAL A 876 -87.06 0.99 -29.52
N VAL A 877 -85.72 0.89 -29.43
CA VAL A 877 -84.86 0.53 -30.57
C VAL A 877 -85.17 -0.88 -31.08
N SER A 878 -85.36 -1.86 -30.19
CA SER A 878 -85.75 -3.22 -30.55
C SER A 878 -87.11 -3.27 -31.26
N CYS A 879 -88.10 -2.51 -30.76
CA CYS A 879 -89.41 -2.39 -31.40
C CYS A 879 -89.35 -1.72 -32.78
N LEU A 880 -88.53 -0.67 -32.95
CA LEU A 880 -88.29 -0.02 -34.23
C LEU A 880 -87.60 -0.95 -35.23
N ILE A 881 -86.62 -1.75 -34.79
CA ILE A 881 -85.97 -2.78 -35.63
C ILE A 881 -86.97 -3.87 -36.03
N CYS A 882 -87.85 -4.32 -35.12
CA CYS A 882 -88.90 -5.28 -35.43
C CYS A 882 -89.94 -4.73 -36.42
N LEU A 883 -90.31 -3.45 -36.31
CA LEU A 883 -91.16 -2.75 -37.28
C LEU A 883 -90.48 -2.64 -38.65
N LEU A 884 -89.20 -2.27 -38.72
CA LEU A 884 -88.44 -2.23 -39.97
C LEU A 884 -88.31 -3.61 -40.61
N CYS A 885 -88.06 -4.66 -39.83
CA CYS A 885 -88.00 -6.04 -40.31
C CYS A 885 -89.34 -6.54 -40.87
N THR A 886 -90.46 -6.25 -40.20
CA THR A 886 -91.80 -6.63 -40.69
C THR A 886 -92.24 -5.82 -41.92
N LEU A 887 -91.88 -4.53 -42.00
CA LEU A 887 -92.07 -3.70 -43.19
C LEU A 887 -91.21 -4.17 -44.38
N CYS A 888 -89.96 -4.60 -44.13
CA CYS A 888 -89.11 -5.20 -45.15
C CYS A 888 -89.63 -6.56 -45.62
N HIS A 889 -90.09 -7.43 -44.71
CA HIS A 889 -90.60 -8.75 -45.07
C HIS A 889 -91.92 -8.68 -45.85
N SER A 890 -92.84 -7.79 -45.45
CA SER A 890 -94.10 -7.54 -46.18
C SER A 890 -93.88 -6.91 -47.57
N ARG A 891 -92.87 -6.03 -47.73
CA ARG A 891 -92.48 -5.51 -49.05
C ARG A 891 -91.77 -6.55 -49.93
N ARG A 892 -90.94 -7.43 -49.35
CA ARG A 892 -90.24 -8.50 -50.10
C ARG A 892 -91.22 -9.56 -50.65
N LYS A 893 -92.34 -9.83 -49.95
CA LYS A 893 -93.38 -10.77 -50.40
C LYS A 893 -94.25 -10.27 -51.58
N ARG A 894 -94.07 -9.02 -52.06
CA ARG A 894 -94.80 -8.46 -53.22
C ARG A 894 -93.97 -8.31 -54.52
N ARG A 895 -92.73 -8.81 -54.59
CA ARG A 895 -91.86 -8.67 -55.79
C ARG A 895 -91.37 -9.96 -56.47
N ASN A 896 -91.70 -11.14 -55.94
CA ASN A 896 -91.26 -12.44 -56.50
C ASN A 896 -92.30 -13.11 -57.43
N HIS A 897 -92.99 -12.37 -58.30
CA HIS A 897 -93.98 -12.96 -59.22
C HIS A 897 -93.99 -12.43 -60.67
N ALA A 898 -92.89 -11.78 -61.08
CA ALA A 898 -92.52 -11.50 -62.47
C ALA A 898 -91.02 -11.12 -62.51
N ARG A 899 -90.21 -11.49 -63.51
CA ARG A 899 -90.49 -12.27 -64.73
C ARG A 899 -89.23 -13.01 -65.17
N GLN A 900 -89.38 -14.25 -65.63
CA GLN A 900 -88.33 -15.05 -66.28
C GLN A 900 -88.32 -14.74 -67.78
N LEU A 901 -87.23 -14.17 -68.32
CA LEU A 901 -86.81 -14.15 -69.73
C LEU A 901 -85.50 -13.33 -69.85
N GLY A 902 -84.58 -13.71 -70.75
CA GLY A 902 -83.21 -13.18 -70.77
C GLY A 902 -82.78 -12.45 -72.05
N LEU A 903 -81.47 -12.49 -72.30
CA LEU A 903 -80.70 -12.09 -73.50
C LEU A 903 -80.20 -10.63 -73.62
N HIS A 904 -78.86 -10.56 -73.73
CA HIS A 904 -78.02 -9.65 -74.55
C HIS A 904 -77.75 -8.15 -74.21
N ARG A 905 -76.43 -7.89 -74.03
CA ARG A 905 -75.55 -7.02 -74.86
C ARG A 905 -75.32 -5.54 -74.48
N ASN A 906 -74.10 -5.28 -73.97
CA ASN A 906 -73.09 -4.24 -74.32
C ASN A 906 -73.46 -2.73 -74.38
N ALA A 907 -72.60 -1.77 -73.98
CA ALA A 907 -71.27 -1.80 -73.31
C ALA A 907 -70.78 -0.38 -72.89
N HIS A 908 -69.68 -0.32 -72.12
CA HIS A 908 -68.75 0.82 -71.86
C HIS A 908 -69.30 2.06 -71.10
N TYR A 909 -68.50 2.87 -70.35
CA TYR A 909 -67.06 2.90 -69.98
C TYR A 909 -66.95 3.17 -68.44
N ASP A 910 -65.81 3.08 -67.71
CA ASP A 910 -64.68 2.13 -67.66
C ASP A 910 -63.68 2.51 -66.52
N SER A 911 -62.68 1.67 -66.23
CA SER A 911 -61.50 1.88 -65.33
C SER A 911 -61.73 2.14 -63.80
N GLN A 912 -60.92 1.63 -62.85
CA GLN A 912 -59.86 0.60 -62.90
C GLN A 912 -59.64 -0.09 -61.52
N THR A 913 -58.94 -1.23 -61.55
CA THR A 913 -58.54 -2.20 -60.50
C THR A 913 -57.87 -1.63 -59.22
N SER A 914 -57.96 -2.18 -57.99
CA SER A 914 -58.04 -3.57 -57.45
C SER A 914 -56.72 -4.38 -57.41
N ALA A 915 -56.43 -5.31 -56.48
CA ALA A 915 -56.91 -5.60 -55.09
C ALA A 915 -56.15 -6.80 -54.47
N THR A 916 -56.17 -6.98 -53.13
CA THR A 916 -56.11 -8.27 -52.36
C THR A 916 -54.88 -9.23 -52.50
N ALA A 917 -54.60 -10.24 -51.66
CA ALA A 917 -54.85 -10.57 -50.24
C ALA A 917 -54.05 -11.87 -49.89
N GLY A 918 -54.07 -12.34 -48.62
CA GLY A 918 -53.70 -13.73 -48.28
C GLY A 918 -52.83 -13.90 -47.01
N LEU A 919 -52.97 -15.03 -46.31
CA LEU A 919 -52.34 -15.32 -45.01
C LEU A 919 -51.71 -16.73 -44.96
N SER A 920 -50.87 -16.92 -43.93
CA SER A 920 -50.45 -18.21 -43.30
C SER A 920 -49.07 -18.78 -43.67
N SER A 921 -48.60 -19.71 -42.83
CA SER A 921 -47.18 -20.04 -42.61
C SER A 921 -46.95 -21.53 -42.35
N SER A 922 -45.83 -22.11 -42.87
CA SER A 922 -45.08 -23.18 -42.19
C SER A 922 -43.76 -23.64 -42.87
N ARG A 923 -42.66 -23.53 -42.10
CA ARG A 923 -41.77 -24.65 -41.64
C ARG A 923 -40.85 -25.43 -42.65
N ARG A 924 -39.52 -25.25 -42.44
CA ARG A 924 -38.34 -26.15 -42.69
C ARG A 924 -37.91 -26.53 -44.13
N HIS A 925 -36.63 -26.31 -44.46
CA HIS A 925 -35.64 -27.38 -44.69
C HIS A 925 -34.16 -26.91 -44.62
N LEU A 926 -33.18 -27.79 -44.89
CA LEU A 926 -31.74 -27.64 -44.58
C LEU A 926 -30.85 -27.09 -45.73
N GLN A 927 -29.85 -26.29 -45.32
CA GLN A 927 -28.43 -26.18 -45.76
C GLN A 927 -27.97 -26.20 -47.24
N SER A 928 -26.98 -25.32 -47.48
CA SER A 928 -25.82 -25.42 -48.41
C SER A 928 -25.95 -24.85 -49.83
N GLY A 929 -24.82 -24.28 -50.33
CA GLY A 929 -24.61 -23.78 -51.70
C GLY A 929 -24.59 -22.24 -51.82
N GLY A 930 -23.45 -21.67 -52.23
CA GLY A 930 -23.27 -20.21 -52.36
C GLY A 930 -22.93 -19.71 -53.77
N ALA A 931 -22.49 -18.44 -53.85
CA ALA A 931 -22.01 -17.70 -55.04
C ALA A 931 -23.06 -17.32 -56.12
N SER A 932 -22.97 -16.20 -56.86
CA SER A 932 -22.19 -14.93 -56.75
C SER A 932 -22.69 -13.95 -57.86
N ILE A 933 -22.02 -12.80 -58.08
CA ILE A 933 -22.08 -11.90 -59.27
C ILE A 933 -23.36 -11.01 -59.33
N ALA A 934 -23.38 -9.70 -59.62
CA ALA A 934 -22.43 -8.57 -59.70
C ALA A 934 -23.25 -7.23 -59.71
N GLY A 935 -22.72 -6.00 -59.57
CA GLY A 935 -21.35 -5.51 -59.28
C GLY A 935 -21.21 -3.98 -59.53
N SER A 936 -19.94 -3.50 -59.46
CA SER A 936 -19.35 -2.32 -60.18
C SER A 936 -19.77 -0.87 -59.87
N LEU A 937 -18.86 0.12 -59.76
CA LEU A 937 -17.38 0.11 -59.72
C LEU A 937 -16.77 1.42 -59.12
N HIS A 938 -15.46 1.39 -58.79
CA HIS A 938 -14.53 2.45 -58.32
C HIS A 938 -14.59 2.81 -56.81
N GLY A 939 -13.53 3.36 -56.16
CA GLY A 939 -12.11 3.54 -56.57
C GLY A 939 -11.47 4.82 -55.97
N ILE A 940 -10.14 5.09 -56.00
CA ILE A 940 -8.95 4.28 -56.36
C ILE A 940 -7.65 5.01 -55.88
N ASN A 941 -6.68 4.30 -55.28
CA ASN A 941 -5.21 4.59 -55.11
C ASN A 941 -4.73 5.90 -54.41
N SER A 942 -3.51 6.00 -53.81
CA SER A 942 -2.45 5.04 -53.38
C SER A 942 -1.42 5.75 -52.47
N GLY A 943 -0.62 4.99 -51.69
CA GLY A 943 0.63 5.49 -51.08
C GLY A 943 1.23 4.62 -49.97
N THR A 944 2.44 4.09 -50.15
CA THR A 944 3.13 3.17 -49.20
C THR A 944 4.59 3.55 -48.95
N LEU A 945 5.11 3.34 -47.73
CA LEU A 945 6.54 3.30 -47.43
C LEU A 945 6.82 2.49 -46.13
N ILE A 946 7.93 1.74 -46.07
CA ILE A 946 8.26 0.76 -45.00
C ILE A 946 9.80 0.70 -44.81
N ILE A 947 10.26 0.13 -43.67
CA ILE A 947 11.59 -0.45 -43.35
C ILE A 947 12.60 0.50 -42.64
N PRO A 948 13.26 0.12 -41.51
CA PRO A 948 12.85 -0.75 -40.38
C PRO A 948 13.12 -0.05 -39.00
N PRO A 949 13.11 -0.77 -37.85
CA PRO A 949 14.41 -1.16 -37.25
C PRO A 949 14.44 -2.61 -36.73
N ALA A 950 15.59 -3.05 -36.21
CA ALA A 950 15.86 -4.39 -35.68
C ALA A 950 16.46 -4.33 -34.24
N PRO A 951 16.85 -5.44 -33.59
CA PRO A 951 16.01 -6.11 -32.60
C PRO A 951 16.52 -5.99 -31.14
N LEU A 952 15.63 -6.24 -30.17
CA LEU A 952 15.96 -6.42 -28.75
C LEU A 952 16.01 -7.92 -28.37
N PRO A 953 16.85 -8.30 -27.38
CA PRO A 953 17.00 -9.70 -26.94
C PRO A 953 15.82 -10.19 -26.07
N PRO A 954 15.64 -11.52 -25.92
CA PRO A 954 14.45 -12.10 -25.31
C PRO A 954 14.50 -12.15 -23.77
N THR A 955 13.35 -11.94 -23.14
CA THR A 955 13.04 -12.37 -21.77
C THR A 955 12.00 -13.49 -21.82
N SER A 956 12.28 -14.63 -21.19
CA SER A 956 11.40 -15.81 -21.25
C SER A 956 11.51 -16.70 -20.01
N VAL A 957 10.60 -16.50 -19.04
CA VAL A 957 10.22 -17.50 -18.03
C VAL A 957 8.70 -17.40 -17.85
N PRO A 958 7.92 -18.49 -18.05
CA PRO A 958 6.47 -18.49 -17.88
C PRO A 958 6.05 -18.79 -16.43
N PRO A 959 4.80 -18.48 -16.03
CA PRO A 959 4.24 -18.91 -14.75
C PRO A 959 3.97 -20.44 -14.72
N PRO A 960 3.91 -21.07 -13.52
CA PRO A 960 3.64 -22.50 -13.38
C PRO A 960 2.17 -22.87 -13.69
N PRO A 961 1.90 -24.12 -14.11
CA PRO A 961 0.55 -24.54 -14.50
C PRO A 961 -0.31 -25.02 -13.30
N HIS A 962 -1.61 -24.73 -13.36
CA HIS A 962 -2.61 -25.51 -12.64
C HIS A 962 -2.88 -26.81 -13.40
N ILE A 963 -2.95 -27.94 -12.69
CA ILE A 963 -3.48 -29.21 -13.22
C ILE A 963 -4.47 -29.78 -12.19
N CYS A 964 -5.67 -30.08 -12.64
CA CYS A 964 -6.63 -30.93 -11.94
C CYS A 964 -6.85 -32.19 -12.80
N ILE A 965 -6.87 -33.37 -12.18
CA ILE A 965 -7.31 -34.63 -12.78
C ILE A 965 -8.20 -35.35 -11.76
N MET A 966 -9.24 -36.03 -12.23
CA MET A 966 -10.20 -36.79 -11.42
C MET A 966 -10.11 -38.30 -11.68
N SER A 967 -10.47 -39.07 -10.65
CA SER A 967 -11.19 -40.36 -10.67
C SER A 967 -10.66 -41.54 -11.50
N ASN A 968 -10.31 -42.62 -10.79
CA ASN A 968 -10.97 -43.95 -10.72
C ASN A 968 -10.14 -44.77 -9.68
N GLY A 969 -10.66 -45.66 -8.82
CA GLY A 969 -11.57 -46.79 -9.03
C GLY A 969 -10.73 -48.08 -9.11
N ASP A 970 -10.93 -49.17 -8.36
CA ASP A 970 -11.97 -49.57 -7.38
C ASP A 970 -11.37 -50.60 -6.36
N GLU A 971 -12.21 -51.21 -5.48
CA GLU A 971 -11.94 -52.41 -4.62
C GLU A 971 -10.96 -52.20 -3.40
N ASP A 972 -11.16 -52.70 -2.16
CA ASP A 972 -12.16 -53.63 -1.56
C ASP A 972 -12.31 -53.48 0.00
N GLU A 973 -13.39 -54.07 0.55
CA GLU A 973 -13.66 -54.60 1.94
C GLU A 973 -13.55 -53.72 3.24
N ASP A 974 -14.72 -53.29 3.73
CA ASP A 974 -15.41 -53.54 5.03
C ASP A 974 -14.75 -53.45 6.46
N ASP A 975 -15.45 -52.68 7.31
CA ASP A 975 -15.84 -52.89 8.73
C ASP A 975 -14.88 -52.81 9.97
N ASP A 976 -15.58 -52.63 11.11
CA ASP A 976 -15.26 -52.73 12.54
C ASP A 976 -14.58 -51.58 13.34
N ASP A 977 -15.27 -51.27 14.45
CA ASP A 977 -15.10 -50.30 15.53
C ASP A 977 -13.77 -50.38 16.34
N GLU A 978 -13.34 -49.27 16.96
CA GLU A 978 -13.47 -49.04 18.42
C GLU A 978 -12.98 -47.64 18.85
N ASP A 979 -13.38 -47.20 20.06
CA ASP A 979 -12.96 -45.95 20.71
C ASP A 979 -11.47 -45.95 21.10
N LEU A 980 -10.88 -44.76 21.32
CA LEU A 980 -10.09 -44.43 22.53
C LEU A 980 -9.60 -42.97 22.54
N GLU A 981 -10.10 -42.16 23.48
CA GLU A 981 -9.43 -40.94 23.94
C GLU A 981 -8.31 -41.30 24.92
N LEU A 982 -7.08 -40.81 24.69
CA LEU A 982 -6.02 -40.75 25.70
C LEU A 982 -5.13 -39.52 25.48
N ASP A 983 -5.10 -38.63 26.48
CA ASP A 983 -4.11 -37.56 26.59
C ASP A 983 -2.74 -38.12 27.01
N GLU A 984 -1.65 -37.54 26.50
CA GLU A 984 -0.62 -36.93 27.37
C GLU A 984 0.33 -36.00 26.60
N ASP A 985 0.69 -34.87 27.22
CA ASP A 985 1.67 -33.91 26.70
C ASP A 985 3.12 -34.40 26.90
N GLN A 986 3.97 -34.28 25.87
CA GLN A 986 5.27 -33.58 25.91
C GLN A 986 6.19 -33.96 24.72
N LEU A 987 6.57 -32.98 23.89
CA LEU A 987 7.97 -32.54 23.78
C LEU A 987 8.15 -31.33 22.85
N ASP A 988 8.91 -30.35 23.36
CA ASP A 988 9.18 -29.02 22.85
C ASP A 988 9.47 -28.85 21.34
N ALA A 989 8.82 -27.86 20.73
CA ALA A 989 9.24 -27.21 19.49
C ALA A 989 9.29 -25.68 19.67
N ASN A 990 10.23 -25.23 20.51
CA ASN A 990 10.41 -23.81 20.84
C ASN A 990 11.20 -23.05 19.74
N ILE A 991 11.10 -21.71 19.73
CA ILE A 991 11.81 -20.73 18.86
C ILE A 991 11.16 -20.42 17.49
N PHE A 992 10.22 -19.47 17.50
CA PHE A 992 10.05 -18.45 16.44
C PHE A 992 9.67 -17.11 17.08
N ILE A 993 10.68 -16.25 17.32
CA ILE A 993 10.64 -14.96 18.03
C ILE A 993 11.78 -14.11 17.41
N ASN A 994 11.66 -12.80 17.09
CA ASN A 994 10.63 -11.78 17.38
C ASN A 994 10.17 -11.08 16.09
N ASP A 995 8.87 -10.79 15.99
CA ASP A 995 8.43 -9.45 15.57
C ASP A 995 8.27 -8.60 16.85
N VAL A 996 8.65 -7.32 16.81
CA VAL A 996 8.64 -6.46 18.01
C VAL A 996 7.39 -5.59 18.04
N HIS A 997 6.39 -6.03 18.79
CA HIS A 997 5.38 -5.14 19.37
C HIS A 997 5.94 -4.50 20.65
N PHE A 998 5.45 -3.31 21.01
CA PHE A 998 5.77 -2.64 22.27
C PHE A 998 4.45 -2.19 22.90
N ASP A 999 4.08 -2.82 24.02
CA ASP A 999 2.96 -2.38 24.84
C ASP A 999 3.41 -1.24 25.78
N GLU A 1000 2.55 -0.24 25.94
CA GLU A 1000 2.73 0.82 26.94
C GLU A 1000 2.10 0.37 28.27
N ASP A 1001 2.90 0.02 29.30
CA ASP A 1001 2.42 0.06 30.69
C ASP A 1001 3.53 -0.05 31.76
N ASN A 1002 4.37 1.00 31.90
CA ASN A 1002 4.95 1.46 33.18
C ASN A 1002 5.97 2.61 32.97
N ILE A 1003 5.61 3.83 33.37
CA ILE A 1003 6.47 4.80 34.08
C ILE A 1003 5.57 5.97 34.55
N ASP A 1004 5.03 5.84 35.76
CA ASP A 1004 4.47 6.99 36.48
C ASP A 1004 4.54 6.81 38.01
N HIS A 1005 5.76 6.64 38.55
CA HIS A 1005 5.97 6.75 40.00
C HIS A 1005 7.41 7.04 40.50
N VAL A 1006 8.32 7.57 39.67
CA VAL A 1006 9.66 8.01 40.14
C VAL A 1006 10.03 9.40 39.61
N ASN A 1007 9.47 10.46 40.22
CA ASN A 1007 10.17 11.71 40.55
C ASN A 1007 9.25 12.75 41.23
N GLN A 1008 8.98 12.58 42.53
CA GLN A 1008 8.66 13.71 43.39
C GLN A 1008 9.76 13.91 44.45
N MET A 1009 10.63 14.88 44.15
CA MET A 1009 11.49 15.63 45.07
C MET A 1009 12.50 14.80 45.90
N ALA A 1010 13.82 14.99 45.79
CA ALA A 1010 14.53 16.27 45.65
C ALA A 1010 14.15 17.31 46.72
N ASN A 1011 13.78 16.85 47.94
CA ASN A 1011 13.78 17.69 49.13
C ASN A 1011 13.90 16.88 50.44
N VAL A 1012 15.00 16.11 50.59
CA VAL A 1012 15.70 15.69 51.82
C VAL A 1012 17.00 14.98 51.42
#